data_AF-A0A0M8PZG1-F1
#
_entry.id   AF-A0A0M8PZG1-F1
#
_cell.length_a   1.000
_cell.length_b   1.000
_cell.length_c   1.000
_cell.angle_alpha   90.00
_cell.angle_beta   90.00
_cell.angle_gamma   90.00
#
_symmetry.space_group_name_H-M   'P 1'
#
loop_
_entity.id
_entity.type
_entity.pdbx_description
1 polymer ?
#
loop_
_entity_poly.entity_id
_entity_poly.type
_entity_poly.pdbx_seq_one_letter_code
_entity_poly.pdbx_strand_id
1 'polypeptide(L)'
;MRQKYLLKNEHGYTFLIALFVIVLISVLGLGLMFITSNTLNITKHERNDQSVFYIAEADLNVKRAEINNELESVLIPFLNKYNNNANFDIEKDGDKIEKEYLELADEYLTQKINGLEVEKWAEVGKWAEVTNYEKQKGLQPSSQVTLIKDQPYTYTLKSEAKIDGTSRTLSQTFTIKKPVKEKSEDEEVPPSTNYNFCYGMLTNSFTTTNTLNTDADIVSLNDLTINNTGTLGKNIYAKGAITFTNTSTINGDVISLNNIIIKNGATFNKDIISKGNIIASGGSPRINGNIFSMGNINLKVGIDATKTDGFVYAHKNFLNEKGSDISGVIFGKESVKDSTNWATGLGRKRYSMGDIIYHKGDSTTNIKAENEEKFNQYLASENVDYNYYLNKLSDRHETPNNNNCENQSFVNAQIPELPPFLNVDSSNFEKINDLSLSGGQAKIITLTNNSYIKNVSINSNLTLTIDVGNQNRTLVIDHLNASNGHIQIKGTGKLNLLVKNDLSIVNFSSNERSPFDTTVYYEGPSAINVSKKFESNLYVKNSAVSITSDGHISGNLLIASNKTMDVTGNTMFGNEDHHSVILVPNASLNFSGSSQIFGTIIGNKIDAVGSNTRHKFDKSKLNLDLFSPSEKQKYSTDGDFINPDAPIETS
;
A
#
# COMPACT_ATOMS: atom_id res chain seq x y z
N MET A 1 -59.50 -58.35 -95.79
CA MET A 1 -58.81 -57.99 -97.05
C MET A 1 -57.72 -57.00 -96.68
N ARG A 2 -56.43 -57.37 -96.73
CA ARG A 2 -55.58 -57.42 -97.93
C ARG A 2 -55.58 -56.07 -98.68
N GLN A 3 -54.49 -55.32 -98.54
CA GLN A 3 -53.79 -54.54 -99.57
C GLN A 3 -52.81 -53.61 -98.85
N LYS A 4 -51.50 -53.93 -98.77
CA LYS A 4 -50.53 -53.64 -99.84
C LYS A 4 -50.95 -52.40 -100.63
N TYR A 5 -50.28 -51.26 -100.42
CA TYR A 5 -49.28 -50.77 -101.38
C TYR A 5 -48.85 -49.30 -101.17
N LEU A 6 -47.53 -49.11 -101.32
CA LEU A 6 -46.82 -48.05 -102.08
C LEU A 6 -46.72 -46.61 -101.54
N LEU A 7 -45.48 -46.30 -101.13
CA LEU A 7 -44.62 -45.20 -101.61
C LEU A 7 -45.05 -43.74 -101.36
N LYS A 8 -44.27 -42.98 -100.58
CA LYS A 8 -43.29 -41.98 -101.08
C LYS A 8 -42.67 -41.15 -99.94
N ASN A 9 -41.39 -40.85 -100.08
CA ASN A 9 -40.60 -39.95 -99.25
C ASN A 9 -41.27 -38.58 -99.01
N GLU A 10 -41.65 -38.26 -97.77
CA GLU A 10 -42.09 -36.93 -97.31
C GLU A 10 -41.07 -36.35 -96.33
N HIS A 11 -39.82 -36.28 -96.77
CA HIS A 11 -38.71 -35.76 -95.97
C HIS A 11 -38.65 -34.22 -95.92
N GLY A 12 -39.74 -33.50 -96.26
CA GLY A 12 -39.76 -32.05 -96.46
C GLY A 12 -40.33 -31.19 -95.30
N TYR A 13 -41.48 -31.52 -94.71
CA TYR A 13 -42.16 -30.64 -93.74
C TYR A 13 -41.46 -30.48 -92.40
N THR A 14 -40.73 -31.52 -91.99
CA THR A 14 -39.83 -31.46 -90.84
C THR A 14 -38.86 -30.28 -90.94
N PHE A 15 -38.46 -29.90 -92.17
CA PHE A 15 -37.57 -28.76 -92.42
C PHE A 15 -38.18 -27.40 -92.04
N LEU A 16 -39.48 -27.17 -92.27
CA LEU A 16 -40.15 -25.90 -91.94
C LEU A 16 -40.37 -25.72 -90.44
N ILE A 17 -40.78 -26.78 -89.74
CA ILE A 17 -40.90 -26.75 -88.28
C ILE A 17 -39.51 -26.51 -87.66
N ALA A 18 -38.49 -27.20 -88.18
CA ALA A 18 -37.11 -26.95 -87.77
C ALA A 18 -36.72 -25.48 -88.00
N LEU A 19 -37.06 -24.89 -89.15
CA LEU A 19 -36.78 -23.49 -89.45
C LEU A 19 -37.48 -22.52 -88.48
N PHE A 20 -38.76 -22.70 -88.19
CA PHE A 20 -39.49 -21.86 -87.23
C PHE A 20 -38.95 -21.98 -85.81
N VAL A 21 -38.60 -23.19 -85.39
CA VAL A 21 -37.95 -23.44 -84.10
C VAL A 21 -36.60 -22.72 -84.06
N ILE A 22 -35.82 -22.75 -85.13
CA ILE A 22 -34.55 -22.00 -85.24
C ILE A 22 -34.76 -20.49 -85.12
N VAL A 23 -35.79 -19.93 -85.78
CA VAL A 23 -36.10 -18.50 -85.69
C VAL A 23 -36.56 -18.09 -84.29
N LEU A 24 -37.44 -18.88 -83.66
CA LEU A 24 -37.90 -18.65 -82.29
C LEU A 24 -36.72 -18.69 -81.31
N ILE A 25 -35.86 -19.71 -81.43
CA ILE A 25 -34.63 -19.84 -80.64
C ILE A 25 -33.70 -18.65 -80.87
N SER A 26 -33.62 -18.13 -82.10
CA SER A 26 -32.75 -16.99 -82.42
C SER A 26 -33.22 -15.69 -81.77
N VAL A 27 -34.53 -15.41 -81.80
CA VAL A 27 -35.08 -14.19 -81.17
C VAL A 27 -34.96 -14.24 -79.65
N LEU A 28 -35.28 -15.38 -79.04
CA LEU A 28 -35.09 -15.59 -77.61
C LEU A 28 -33.60 -15.53 -77.23
N GLY A 29 -32.73 -16.12 -78.06
CA GLY A 29 -31.29 -16.09 -77.87
C GLY A 29 -30.72 -14.68 -77.91
N LEU A 30 -31.14 -13.85 -78.86
CA LEU A 30 -30.71 -12.45 -78.96
C LEU A 30 -31.21 -11.60 -77.79
N GLY A 31 -32.45 -11.79 -77.35
CA GLY A 31 -33.00 -11.09 -76.18
C GLY A 31 -32.22 -11.40 -74.90
N LEU A 32 -31.89 -12.67 -74.68
CA LEU A 32 -31.06 -13.09 -73.55
C LEU A 32 -29.63 -12.57 -73.65
N MET A 33 -29.05 -12.55 -74.86
CA MET A 33 -27.69 -12.03 -75.08
C MET A 33 -27.58 -10.54 -74.73
N PHE A 34 -28.59 -9.74 -75.10
CA PHE A 34 -28.60 -8.30 -74.79
C PHE A 34 -28.69 -8.02 -73.28
N ILE A 35 -29.61 -8.69 -72.58
CA ILE A 35 -29.72 -8.58 -71.11
C ILE A 35 -28.41 -9.03 -70.46
N THR A 36 -27.86 -10.17 -70.90
CA THR A 36 -26.59 -10.70 -70.37
C THR A 36 -25.43 -9.73 -70.59
N SER A 37 -25.33 -9.09 -71.75
CA SER A 37 -24.28 -8.11 -72.03
C SER A 37 -24.37 -6.86 -71.16
N ASN A 38 -25.58 -6.34 -70.92
CA ASN A 38 -25.78 -5.20 -70.03
C ASN A 38 -25.48 -5.57 -68.58
N THR A 39 -25.93 -6.74 -68.13
CA THR A 39 -25.61 -7.26 -66.81
C THR A 39 -24.09 -7.41 -66.64
N LEU A 40 -23.38 -7.98 -67.62
CA LEU A 40 -21.92 -8.12 -67.57
C LEU A 40 -21.18 -6.77 -67.50
N ASN A 41 -21.66 -5.74 -68.19
CA ASN A 41 -21.09 -4.40 -68.14
C ASN A 41 -21.34 -3.71 -66.79
N ILE A 42 -22.58 -3.80 -66.27
CA ILE A 42 -22.92 -3.31 -64.93
C ILE A 42 -22.05 -4.01 -63.89
N THR A 43 -21.98 -5.34 -63.94
CA THR A 43 -21.13 -6.13 -63.03
C THR A 43 -19.64 -5.81 -63.19
N LYS A 44 -19.14 -5.49 -64.39
CA LYS A 44 -17.74 -5.06 -64.58
C LYS A 44 -17.48 -3.73 -63.88
N HIS A 45 -18.37 -2.76 -64.01
CA HIS A 45 -18.23 -1.45 -63.35
C HIS A 45 -18.37 -1.56 -61.84
N GLU A 46 -19.39 -2.27 -61.34
CA GLU A 46 -19.56 -2.51 -59.90
C GLU A 46 -18.34 -3.24 -59.30
N ARG A 47 -17.80 -4.25 -60.00
CA ARG A 47 -16.61 -4.96 -59.53
C ARG A 47 -15.38 -4.04 -59.50
N ASN A 48 -15.15 -3.24 -60.53
CA ASN A 48 -14.00 -2.34 -60.57
C ASN A 48 -14.12 -1.24 -59.51
N ASP A 49 -15.34 -0.71 -59.31
CA ASP A 49 -15.65 0.29 -58.30
C ASP A 49 -15.40 -0.22 -56.87
N GLN A 50 -15.89 -1.42 -56.58
CA GLN A 50 -15.59 -2.10 -55.33
C GLN A 50 -14.09 -2.38 -55.18
N SER A 51 -13.40 -2.75 -56.27
CA SER A 51 -11.97 -3.06 -56.23
C SER A 51 -11.12 -1.83 -55.91
N VAL A 52 -11.38 -0.66 -56.51
CA VAL A 52 -10.63 0.55 -56.18
C VAL A 52 -10.94 1.03 -54.77
N PHE A 53 -12.17 0.87 -54.29
CA PHE A 53 -12.51 1.16 -52.89
C PHE A 53 -11.68 0.29 -51.93
N TYR A 54 -11.65 -1.03 -52.16
CA TYR A 54 -10.90 -1.94 -51.29
C TYR A 54 -9.39 -1.71 -51.34
N ILE A 55 -8.84 -1.31 -52.50
CA ILE A 55 -7.41 -0.97 -52.61
C ILE A 55 -7.10 0.30 -51.83
N ALA A 56 -7.93 1.35 -51.97
CA ALA A 56 -7.75 2.58 -51.22
C ALA A 56 -7.86 2.33 -49.70
N GLU A 57 -8.83 1.50 -49.28
CA GLU A 57 -9.04 1.13 -47.88
C GLU A 57 -7.88 0.31 -47.32
N ALA A 58 -7.38 -0.65 -48.08
CA ALA A 58 -6.26 -1.50 -47.67
C ALA A 58 -5.01 -0.66 -47.41
N ASP A 59 -4.62 0.19 -48.35
CA ASP A 59 -3.40 1.01 -48.21
C ASP A 59 -3.52 2.07 -47.11
N LEU A 60 -4.71 2.64 -46.94
CA LEU A 60 -5.00 3.55 -45.84
C LEU A 60 -4.81 2.85 -44.49
N ASN A 61 -5.28 1.61 -44.36
CA ASN A 61 -5.12 0.82 -43.14
C ASN A 61 -3.66 0.39 -42.90
N VAL A 62 -2.94 -0.01 -43.96
CA VAL A 62 -1.51 -0.37 -43.86
C VAL A 62 -0.70 0.83 -43.39
N LYS A 63 -0.87 2.00 -44.03
CA LYS A 63 -0.11 3.20 -43.65
C LYS A 63 -0.45 3.70 -42.26
N ARG A 64 -1.71 3.57 -41.83
CA ARG A 64 -2.10 3.86 -40.45
C ARG A 64 -1.34 3.00 -39.44
N ALA A 65 -1.23 1.69 -39.71
CA ALA A 65 -0.51 0.77 -38.84
C ALA A 65 0.99 1.12 -38.78
N GLU A 66 1.59 1.48 -39.91
CA GLU A 66 2.99 1.93 -39.94
C GLU A 66 3.23 3.19 -39.11
N ILE A 67 2.36 4.22 -39.22
CA ILE A 67 2.45 5.44 -38.43
C ILE A 67 2.36 5.12 -36.93
N ASN A 68 1.45 4.22 -36.53
CA ASN A 68 1.29 3.80 -35.15
C ASN A 68 2.57 3.12 -34.62
N ASN A 69 3.16 2.22 -35.40
CA ASN A 69 4.41 1.54 -35.05
C ASN A 69 5.60 2.52 -34.96
N GLU A 70 5.64 3.54 -35.83
CA GLU A 70 6.68 4.56 -35.75
C GLU A 70 6.55 5.40 -34.48
N LEU A 71 5.33 5.83 -34.13
CA LEU A 71 5.09 6.57 -32.88
C LEU A 71 5.40 5.72 -31.65
N GLU A 72 5.05 4.44 -31.67
CA GLU A 72 5.38 3.49 -30.61
C GLU A 72 6.88 3.49 -30.29
N SER A 73 7.72 3.47 -31.34
CA SER A 73 9.18 3.45 -31.19
C SER A 73 9.77 4.67 -30.47
N VAL A 74 9.03 5.78 -30.41
CA VAL A 74 9.44 7.04 -29.79
C VAL A 74 8.75 7.27 -28.45
N LEU A 75 7.46 6.92 -28.34
CA LEU A 75 6.61 7.25 -27.19
C LEU A 75 6.74 6.25 -26.05
N ILE A 76 6.98 4.97 -26.33
CA ILE A 76 7.24 3.97 -25.29
C ILE A 76 8.49 4.32 -24.47
N PRO A 77 9.66 4.61 -25.08
CA PRO A 77 10.84 5.04 -24.32
C PRO A 77 10.59 6.27 -23.44
N PHE A 78 9.77 7.23 -23.90
CA PHE A 78 9.39 8.42 -23.15
C PHE A 78 8.55 8.08 -21.92
N LEU A 79 7.48 7.29 -22.06
CA LEU A 79 6.64 6.88 -20.93
C LEU A 79 7.42 6.03 -19.93
N ASN A 80 8.29 5.15 -20.41
CA ASN A 80 9.16 4.33 -19.57
C ASN A 80 10.13 5.17 -18.72
N LYS A 81 10.56 6.35 -19.18
CA LYS A 81 11.38 7.26 -18.36
C LYS A 81 10.62 7.77 -17.12
N TYR A 82 9.31 7.97 -17.22
CA TYR A 82 8.48 8.47 -16.12
C TYR A 82 7.94 7.35 -15.23
N ASN A 83 7.45 6.26 -15.82
CA ASN A 83 6.99 5.09 -15.08
C ASN A 83 8.09 4.50 -14.17
N ASN A 84 9.36 4.64 -14.57
CA ASN A 84 10.51 4.09 -13.83
C ASN A 84 11.23 5.09 -12.91
N ASN A 85 10.70 6.31 -12.71
CA ASN A 85 11.37 7.34 -11.91
C ASN A 85 10.62 7.64 -10.61
N ALA A 86 11.24 7.25 -9.49
CA ALA A 86 10.69 7.35 -8.14
C ALA A 86 10.47 8.78 -7.62
N ASN A 87 11.07 9.81 -8.26
CA ASN A 87 10.94 11.21 -7.88
C ASN A 87 9.75 11.92 -8.55
N PHE A 88 9.06 11.25 -9.47
CA PHE A 88 7.89 11.78 -10.15
C PHE A 88 6.60 11.18 -9.59
N ASP A 89 5.58 12.00 -9.49
CA ASP A 89 4.25 11.62 -9.02
C ASP A 89 3.24 11.93 -10.12
N ILE A 90 2.58 10.91 -10.65
CA ILE A 90 1.64 11.02 -11.79
C ILE A 90 0.41 11.88 -11.44
N GLU A 91 0.08 12.05 -10.15
CA GLU A 91 -0.95 13.00 -9.71
C GLU A 91 -0.43 14.45 -9.66
N LYS A 92 0.86 14.65 -9.41
CA LYS A 92 1.48 15.97 -9.25
C LYS A 92 2.06 16.55 -10.54
N ASP A 93 2.62 15.70 -11.39
CA ASP A 93 3.41 16.06 -12.56
C ASP A 93 2.72 15.66 -13.89
N GLY A 94 1.52 15.05 -13.83
CA GLY A 94 0.82 14.45 -14.99
C GLY A 94 0.60 15.39 -16.18
N ASP A 95 0.13 16.61 -15.96
CA ASP A 95 -0.13 17.57 -17.05
C ASP A 95 1.15 17.96 -17.81
N LYS A 96 2.28 18.02 -17.09
CA LYS A 96 3.58 18.32 -17.69
C LYS A 96 4.05 17.15 -18.57
N ILE A 97 3.86 15.92 -18.09
CA ILE A 97 4.21 14.70 -18.82
C ILE A 97 3.35 14.54 -20.07
N GLU A 98 2.03 14.75 -19.97
CA GLU A 98 1.11 14.69 -21.11
C GLU A 98 1.44 15.72 -22.19
N LYS A 99 1.84 16.92 -21.78
CA LYS A 99 2.23 17.98 -22.71
C LYS A 99 3.53 17.65 -23.44
N GLU A 100 4.58 17.27 -22.71
CA GLU A 100 5.86 16.87 -23.30
C GLU A 100 5.72 15.66 -24.23
N TYR A 101 4.83 14.72 -23.88
CA TYR A 101 4.49 13.56 -24.71
C TYR A 101 3.90 13.97 -26.05
N LEU A 102 2.89 14.85 -26.05
CA LEU A 102 2.20 15.29 -27.27
C LEU A 102 3.13 16.13 -28.16
N GLU A 103 3.93 17.01 -27.56
CA GLU A 103 4.91 17.83 -28.29
C GLU A 103 5.96 16.97 -29.00
N LEU A 104 6.48 15.94 -28.33
CA LEU A 104 7.44 14.99 -28.92
C LEU A 104 6.85 14.23 -30.11
N ALA A 105 5.60 13.76 -29.99
CA ALA A 105 4.92 13.03 -31.05
C ALA A 105 4.65 13.92 -32.29
N ASP A 106 4.22 15.17 -32.07
CA ASP A 106 3.93 16.13 -33.13
C ASP A 106 5.18 16.57 -33.89
N GLU A 107 6.28 16.78 -33.15
CA GLU A 107 7.58 17.13 -33.74
C GLU A 107 8.07 16.01 -34.67
N TYR A 108 8.00 14.76 -34.22
CA TYR A 108 8.44 13.60 -35.02
C TYR A 108 7.69 13.49 -36.36
N LEU A 109 6.36 13.56 -36.35
CA LEU A 109 5.57 13.48 -37.59
C LEU A 109 5.77 14.69 -38.49
N THR A 110 5.94 15.89 -37.92
CA THR A 110 6.20 17.11 -38.70
C THR A 110 7.57 17.05 -39.40
N GLN A 111 8.59 16.48 -38.75
CA GLN A 111 9.90 16.26 -39.37
C GLN A 111 9.81 15.25 -40.52
N LYS A 112 9.02 14.18 -40.39
CA LYS A 112 8.76 13.23 -41.48
C LYS A 112 8.09 13.87 -42.69
N ILE A 113 7.19 14.83 -42.43
CA ILE A 113 6.51 15.61 -43.46
C ILE A 113 7.47 16.58 -44.17
N ASN A 114 8.41 17.20 -43.44
CA ASN A 114 9.30 18.25 -43.97
C ASN A 114 10.67 17.74 -44.45
N GLY A 115 11.08 16.53 -44.06
CA GLY A 115 12.42 15.97 -44.27
C GLY A 115 12.76 15.53 -45.68
N LEU A 116 12.04 15.99 -46.70
CA LEU A 116 12.33 15.69 -48.11
C LEU A 116 12.27 16.96 -48.96
N GLU A 117 13.28 17.12 -49.81
CA GLU A 117 13.51 18.28 -50.68
C GLU A 117 12.27 18.67 -51.50
N VAL A 118 12.06 19.98 -51.55
CA VAL A 118 11.09 20.66 -52.42
C VAL A 118 11.60 20.62 -53.86
N GLU A 119 10.81 20.09 -54.80
CA GLU A 119 10.64 20.77 -56.07
C GLU A 119 9.14 21.01 -56.34
N LYS A 120 8.73 22.28 -56.20
CA LYS A 120 7.73 22.96 -57.04
C LYS A 120 6.41 22.18 -57.29
N TRP A 121 5.22 22.54 -56.77
CA TRP A 121 4.69 23.86 -56.38
C TRP A 121 3.72 23.74 -55.18
N ALA A 122 4.04 24.54 -54.16
CA ALA A 122 3.15 25.28 -53.25
C ALA A 122 2.08 24.51 -52.46
N GLU A 123 2.51 23.64 -51.54
CA GLU A 123 1.93 23.59 -50.19
C GLU A 123 2.94 22.88 -49.28
N VAL A 124 3.61 23.65 -48.41
CA VAL A 124 4.51 23.11 -47.38
C VAL A 124 3.70 22.17 -46.51
N GLY A 125 4.11 20.89 -46.39
CA GLY A 125 3.55 20.00 -45.36
C GLY A 125 2.84 18.72 -45.82
N LYS A 126 3.30 18.04 -46.89
CA LYS A 126 2.71 16.74 -47.30
C LYS A 126 3.77 15.67 -47.59
N TRP A 127 3.58 14.48 -47.04
CA TRP A 127 4.38 13.27 -47.34
C TRP A 127 3.52 12.30 -48.17
N ALA A 128 4.01 11.80 -49.31
CA ALA A 128 3.24 10.94 -50.22
C ALA A 128 4.03 9.72 -50.75
N GLU A 129 3.35 8.58 -50.85
CA GLU A 129 3.91 7.29 -51.30
C GLU A 129 2.99 6.64 -52.35
N VAL A 130 3.57 6.07 -53.42
CA VAL A 130 2.83 5.48 -54.55
C VAL A 130 3.14 3.99 -54.68
N THR A 131 2.10 3.15 -54.65
CA THR A 131 2.21 1.69 -54.79
C THR A 131 1.57 1.23 -56.10
N ASN A 132 2.27 0.39 -56.86
CA ASN A 132 1.75 -0.23 -58.08
C ASN A 132 1.55 -1.73 -57.86
N TYR A 133 0.34 -2.23 -58.09
CA TYR A 133 0.00 -3.64 -57.88
C TYR A 133 0.13 -4.46 -59.17
N GLU A 134 0.15 -5.78 -59.01
CA GLU A 134 0.22 -6.71 -60.14
C GLU A 134 -0.99 -6.60 -61.08
N LYS A 135 -0.75 -6.85 -62.37
CA LYS A 135 -1.80 -6.77 -63.40
C LYS A 135 -2.84 -7.87 -63.24
N GLN A 136 -4.10 -7.48 -63.11
CA GLN A 136 -5.24 -8.39 -63.06
C GLN A 136 -6.08 -8.24 -64.35
N LYS A 137 -6.16 -9.32 -65.14
CA LYS A 137 -6.92 -9.37 -66.42
C LYS A 137 -6.56 -8.23 -67.40
N GLY A 138 -5.29 -7.84 -67.44
CA GLY A 138 -4.75 -6.81 -68.34
C GLY A 138 -4.78 -5.38 -67.80
N LEU A 139 -5.41 -5.14 -66.65
CA LEU A 139 -5.46 -3.83 -65.97
C LEU A 139 -4.44 -3.78 -64.83
N GLN A 140 -3.78 -2.64 -64.64
CA GLN A 140 -2.81 -2.42 -63.56
C GLN A 140 -3.40 -1.48 -62.49
N PRO A 141 -3.71 -1.98 -61.29
CA PRO A 141 -4.12 -1.13 -60.18
C PRO A 141 -2.94 -0.35 -59.60
N SER A 142 -3.22 0.85 -59.07
CA SER A 142 -2.26 1.65 -58.31
C SER A 142 -2.94 2.43 -57.20
N SER A 143 -2.18 2.81 -56.17
CA SER A 143 -2.63 3.65 -55.06
C SER A 143 -1.59 4.72 -54.73
N GLN A 144 -2.05 5.84 -54.16
CA GLN A 144 -1.21 6.88 -53.60
C GLN A 144 -1.73 7.28 -52.22
N VAL A 145 -0.87 7.20 -51.21
CA VAL A 145 -1.20 7.62 -49.84
C VAL A 145 -0.48 8.91 -49.50
N THR A 146 -1.18 9.89 -48.95
CA THR A 146 -0.64 11.20 -48.53
C THR A 146 -0.98 11.50 -47.07
N LEU A 147 0.00 11.92 -46.28
CA LEU A 147 -0.18 12.42 -44.92
C LEU A 147 -0.09 13.95 -44.90
N ILE A 148 -1.05 14.60 -44.25
CA ILE A 148 -1.21 16.05 -44.18
C ILE A 148 -1.34 16.46 -42.71
N LYS A 149 -0.62 17.50 -42.28
CA LYS A 149 -0.82 18.10 -40.96
C LYS A 149 -1.93 19.15 -41.03
N ASP A 150 -3.02 18.93 -40.31
CA ASP A 150 -4.16 19.85 -40.32
C ASP A 150 -3.99 20.92 -39.24
N GLN A 151 -3.72 20.49 -38.00
CA GLN A 151 -3.55 21.32 -36.80
C GLN A 151 -2.61 20.60 -35.80
N PRO A 152 -2.17 21.24 -34.68
CA PRO A 152 -1.35 20.55 -33.69
C PRO A 152 -1.98 19.23 -33.25
N TYR A 153 -1.20 18.14 -33.28
CA TYR A 153 -1.61 16.79 -32.91
C TYR A 153 -2.64 16.11 -33.82
N THR A 154 -3.12 16.75 -34.90
CA THR A 154 -4.15 16.23 -35.80
C THR A 154 -3.68 16.18 -37.26
N TYR A 155 -3.88 15.03 -37.89
CA TYR A 155 -3.36 14.71 -39.22
C TYR A 155 -4.42 14.01 -40.07
N THR A 156 -4.38 14.21 -41.39
CA THR A 156 -5.24 13.52 -42.36
C THR A 156 -4.42 12.62 -43.27
N LEU A 157 -4.83 11.35 -43.35
CA LEU A 157 -4.33 10.36 -44.27
C LEU A 157 -5.30 10.22 -45.46
N LYS A 158 -4.81 10.42 -46.67
CA LYS A 158 -5.57 10.33 -47.93
C LYS A 158 -5.03 9.22 -48.80
N SER A 159 -5.86 8.27 -49.20
CA SER A 159 -5.50 7.16 -50.10
C SER A 159 -6.36 7.23 -51.36
N GLU A 160 -5.74 7.47 -52.51
CA GLU A 160 -6.39 7.45 -53.83
C GLU A 160 -5.98 6.20 -54.60
N ALA A 161 -6.94 5.36 -54.97
CA ALA A 161 -6.70 4.15 -55.77
C ALA A 161 -7.34 4.24 -57.15
N LYS A 162 -6.62 3.74 -58.17
CA LYS A 162 -6.99 3.84 -59.59
C LYS A 162 -6.93 2.49 -60.31
N ILE A 163 -8.01 2.15 -61.04
CA ILE A 163 -8.08 1.03 -61.99
C ILE A 163 -8.87 1.47 -63.22
N ASP A 164 -8.26 1.41 -64.41
CA ASP A 164 -8.94 1.60 -65.71
C ASP A 164 -9.82 2.85 -65.81
N GLY A 165 -9.31 3.99 -65.33
CA GLY A 165 -10.01 5.27 -65.33
C GLY A 165 -11.03 5.46 -64.18
N THR A 166 -11.37 4.40 -63.44
CA THR A 166 -12.10 4.51 -62.17
C THR A 166 -11.12 4.85 -61.04
N SER A 167 -11.41 5.90 -60.27
CA SER A 167 -10.66 6.28 -59.08
C SER A 167 -11.59 6.36 -57.87
N ARG A 168 -11.09 5.99 -56.70
CA ARG A 168 -11.75 6.27 -55.42
C ARG A 168 -10.73 6.82 -54.44
N THR A 169 -11.12 7.86 -53.72
CA THR A 169 -10.28 8.47 -52.68
C THR A 169 -10.95 8.30 -51.33
N LEU A 170 -10.22 7.70 -50.39
CA LEU A 170 -10.60 7.62 -48.99
C LEU A 170 -9.73 8.55 -48.17
N SER A 171 -10.35 9.28 -47.25
CA SER A 171 -9.67 10.16 -46.31
C SER A 171 -9.98 9.73 -44.88
N GLN A 172 -8.99 9.73 -44.01
CA GLN A 172 -9.17 9.46 -42.58
C GLN A 172 -8.33 10.44 -41.78
N THR A 173 -8.99 11.25 -40.95
CA THR A 173 -8.31 12.08 -39.96
C THR A 173 -8.01 11.24 -38.73
N PHE A 174 -6.87 11.50 -38.09
CA PHE A 174 -6.55 10.94 -36.79
C PHE A 174 -5.90 11.99 -35.88
N THR A 175 -6.05 11.77 -34.58
CA THR A 175 -5.39 12.59 -33.55
C THR A 175 -4.46 11.73 -32.71
N ILE A 176 -3.30 12.28 -32.31
CA ILE A 176 -2.38 11.61 -31.39
C ILE A 176 -3.08 11.45 -30.04
N LYS A 177 -3.15 10.20 -29.54
CA LYS A 177 -3.76 9.90 -28.24
C LYS A 177 -2.86 10.37 -27.12
N LYS A 178 -3.49 10.86 -26.05
CA LYS A 178 -2.82 11.03 -24.76
C LYS A 178 -2.41 9.67 -24.19
N PRO A 179 -1.34 9.60 -23.39
CA PRO A 179 -0.94 8.36 -22.74
C PRO A 179 -2.03 7.92 -21.75
N VAL A 180 -2.38 6.63 -21.78
CA VAL A 180 -3.43 6.05 -20.95
C VAL A 180 -2.83 5.65 -19.61
N LYS A 181 -3.56 5.81 -18.51
CA LYS A 181 -3.10 5.37 -17.18
C LYS A 181 -3.55 3.91 -16.94
N GLU A 182 -2.64 3.01 -16.52
CA GLU A 182 -2.94 1.64 -16.09
C GLU A 182 -3.96 1.66 -14.95
N LYS A 183 -4.94 0.76 -15.01
CA LYS A 183 -5.82 0.47 -13.87
C LYS A 183 -5.21 -0.69 -13.10
N SER A 184 -5.16 -0.57 -11.77
CA SER A 184 -4.75 -1.65 -10.88
C SER A 184 -5.69 -2.84 -11.01
N GLU A 185 -5.24 -3.93 -11.60
CA GLU A 185 -5.97 -5.20 -11.61
C GLU A 185 -5.56 -6.05 -10.40
N ASP A 186 -6.54 -6.73 -9.83
CA ASP A 186 -6.49 -7.46 -8.56
C ASP A 186 -5.30 -8.44 -8.45
N GLU A 187 -4.37 -8.18 -7.52
CA GLU A 187 -3.61 -9.10 -6.65
C GLU A 187 -2.24 -8.49 -6.32
N GLU A 188 -2.00 -8.19 -5.05
CA GLU A 188 -0.78 -8.54 -4.30
C GLU A 188 -0.66 -7.66 -3.05
N VAL A 189 -0.08 -8.30 -2.03
CA VAL A 189 0.47 -7.78 -0.76
C VAL A 189 0.38 -6.25 -0.61
N PRO A 190 -0.23 -5.72 0.48
CA PRO A 190 -0.24 -4.28 0.74
C PRO A 190 1.18 -3.73 0.58
N PRO A 191 1.35 -2.49 0.07
CA PRO A 191 2.66 -1.93 -0.22
C PRO A 191 3.60 -2.19 0.96
N SER A 192 4.88 -2.45 0.71
CA SER A 192 5.91 -2.63 1.75
C SER A 192 6.14 -1.32 2.51
N THR A 193 5.11 -0.88 3.19
CA THR A 193 5.13 0.21 4.12
C THR A 193 5.94 -0.28 5.29
N ASN A 194 7.00 0.46 5.56
CA ASN A 194 8.05 0.29 6.56
C ASN A 194 7.50 0.38 8.00
N TYR A 195 6.38 -0.28 8.27
CA TYR A 195 5.71 -0.17 9.54
C TYR A 195 6.42 -1.09 10.55
N ASN A 196 7.00 -0.46 11.57
CA ASN A 196 7.65 -1.12 12.71
C ASN A 196 6.62 -1.77 13.67
N PHE A 197 5.68 -2.58 13.15
CA PHE A 197 4.65 -3.22 13.99
C PHE A 197 5.17 -4.38 14.85
N CYS A 198 6.45 -4.73 14.70
CA CYS A 198 7.07 -5.89 15.33
C CYS A 198 7.34 -5.74 16.82
N TYR A 199 7.35 -4.52 17.35
CA TYR A 199 7.67 -4.28 18.75
C TYR A 199 6.49 -4.49 19.68
N GLY A 200 5.25 -4.56 19.19
CA GLY A 200 4.04 -4.60 20.02
C GLY A 200 3.73 -3.27 20.72
N MET A 201 4.74 -2.51 21.18
CA MET A 201 4.59 -1.09 21.55
C MET A 201 5.72 -0.22 20.99
N LEU A 202 5.37 0.83 20.24
CA LEU A 202 6.31 1.82 19.69
C LEU A 202 5.81 3.25 19.94
N THR A 203 6.63 4.10 20.53
CA THR A 203 6.19 5.46 20.89
C THR A 203 7.31 6.48 21.00
N ASN A 204 7.00 7.78 20.91
CA ASN A 204 7.97 8.84 21.18
C ASN A 204 8.16 9.05 22.69
N SER A 205 7.12 8.82 23.50
CA SER A 205 7.21 8.88 24.96
C SER A 205 6.14 8.00 25.59
N PHE A 206 6.50 7.34 26.68
CA PHE A 206 5.60 6.44 27.39
C PHE A 206 5.64 6.75 28.87
N THR A 207 4.45 6.90 29.46
CA THR A 207 4.27 6.97 30.90
C THR A 207 3.17 5.99 31.30
N THR A 208 3.52 4.91 31.99
CA THR A 208 2.51 4.12 32.71
C THR A 208 2.32 4.76 34.06
N THR A 209 1.11 5.07 34.52
CA THR A 209 0.86 5.33 35.94
C THR A 209 -0.10 4.23 36.40
N ASN A 210 0.35 3.28 37.23
CA ASN A 210 -0.35 2.07 37.73
C ASN A 210 0.13 0.75 37.09
N THR A 211 -0.76 -0.25 36.98
CA THR A 211 -0.43 -1.64 36.60
C THR A 211 -0.71 -1.86 35.11
N LEU A 212 0.35 -1.90 34.31
CA LEU A 212 0.38 -2.50 32.97
C LEU A 212 1.06 -3.87 33.06
N ASN A 213 0.39 -4.88 32.52
CA ASN A 213 0.97 -6.19 32.24
C ASN A 213 1.06 -6.36 30.73
N THR A 214 2.27 -6.49 30.20
CA THR A 214 2.49 -6.70 28.75
C THR A 214 3.47 -7.85 28.52
N ASP A 215 3.28 -8.62 27.46
CA ASP A 215 4.25 -9.59 26.92
C ASP A 215 4.87 -9.11 25.60
N ALA A 216 4.78 -7.82 25.32
CA ALA A 216 5.38 -7.16 24.16
C ALA A 216 6.71 -6.50 24.50
N ASP A 217 7.55 -6.31 23.48
CA ASP A 217 8.66 -5.38 23.59
C ASP A 217 8.12 -3.94 23.71
N ILE A 218 8.92 -3.04 24.30
CA ILE A 218 8.58 -1.63 24.39
C ILE A 218 9.71 -0.84 23.76
N VAL A 219 9.41 -0.05 22.72
CA VAL A 219 10.40 0.82 22.06
C VAL A 219 9.99 2.27 22.20
N SER A 220 10.86 3.07 22.82
CA SER A 220 10.74 4.52 22.90
C SER A 220 11.75 5.22 21.99
N LEU A 221 11.27 6.15 21.17
CA LEU A 221 12.10 6.96 20.28
C LEU A 221 12.75 8.16 20.99
N ASN A 222 12.27 8.54 22.17
CA ASN A 222 12.91 9.52 23.06
C ASN A 222 13.04 8.95 24.48
N ASP A 223 12.98 9.82 25.48
CA ASP A 223 13.00 9.44 26.89
C ASP A 223 11.76 8.63 27.29
N LEU A 224 11.97 7.65 28.16
CA LEU A 224 11.01 6.66 28.58
C LEU A 224 10.87 6.70 30.11
N THR A 225 9.67 7.00 30.63
CA THR A 225 9.42 6.97 32.08
C THR A 225 8.48 5.82 32.44
N ILE A 226 8.98 4.85 33.19
CA ILE A 226 8.22 3.69 33.64
C ILE A 226 7.82 3.91 35.10
N ASN A 227 6.56 4.29 35.28
CA ASN A 227 5.91 4.37 36.59
C ASN A 227 4.89 3.21 36.75
N ASN A 228 5.36 1.98 36.47
CA ASN A 228 4.55 0.76 36.44
C ASN A 228 4.68 -0.06 37.73
N THR A 229 3.59 -0.67 38.20
CA THR A 229 3.61 -1.70 39.27
C THR A 229 3.40 -3.12 38.75
N GLY A 230 3.06 -3.28 37.47
CA GLY A 230 2.84 -4.57 36.82
C GLY A 230 4.11 -5.22 36.26
N THR A 231 3.89 -6.18 35.35
CA THR A 231 4.95 -6.97 34.70
C THR A 231 5.14 -6.53 33.24
N LEU A 232 6.38 -6.17 32.89
CA LEU A 232 6.83 -5.91 31.51
C LEU A 232 7.60 -7.15 31.04
N GLY A 233 6.92 -7.98 30.25
CA GLY A 233 7.26 -9.38 29.99
C GLY A 233 8.41 -9.60 29.01
N LYS A 234 8.76 -8.59 28.20
CA LYS A 234 9.84 -8.66 27.21
C LYS A 234 10.80 -7.46 27.37
N ASN A 235 11.53 -7.16 26.31
CA ASN A 235 12.62 -6.21 26.35
C ASN A 235 12.08 -4.78 26.28
N ILE A 236 12.87 -3.87 26.83
CA ILE A 236 12.56 -2.43 26.88
C ILE A 236 13.72 -1.72 26.21
N TYR A 237 13.41 -0.89 25.22
CA TYR A 237 14.38 -0.15 24.44
C TYR A 237 14.04 1.34 24.46
N ALA A 238 15.05 2.19 24.58
CA ALA A 238 14.89 3.63 24.35
C ALA A 238 16.10 4.23 23.65
N LYS A 239 15.84 5.13 22.69
CA LYS A 239 16.90 6.00 22.16
C LYS A 239 17.29 7.09 23.17
N GLY A 240 16.32 7.56 23.95
CA GLY A 240 16.53 8.46 25.08
C GLY A 240 16.81 7.72 26.38
N ALA A 241 16.78 8.45 27.49
CA ALA A 241 16.99 7.91 28.82
C ALA A 241 15.79 7.07 29.29
N ILE A 242 16.04 6.02 30.07
CA ILE A 242 14.97 5.23 30.71
C ILE A 242 14.96 5.55 32.20
N THR A 243 13.81 5.97 32.73
CA THR A 243 13.63 6.24 34.17
C THR A 243 12.57 5.32 34.77
N PHE A 244 12.96 4.48 35.72
CA PHE A 244 12.04 3.67 36.53
C PHE A 244 11.72 4.41 37.82
N THR A 245 10.45 4.68 38.10
CA THR A 245 10.00 5.41 39.31
C THR A 245 9.17 4.57 40.27
N ASN A 246 8.91 3.31 39.93
CA ASN A 246 8.05 2.42 40.70
C ASN A 246 8.59 0.97 40.70
N THR A 247 7.88 0.03 41.32
CA THR A 247 8.35 -1.33 41.62
C THR A 247 7.97 -2.35 40.54
N SER A 248 8.12 -2.00 39.26
CA SER A 248 7.80 -2.90 38.14
C SER A 248 8.66 -4.16 38.13
N THR A 249 8.12 -5.26 37.59
CA THR A 249 8.92 -6.45 37.24
C THR A 249 9.19 -6.47 35.74
N ILE A 250 10.47 -6.58 35.34
CA ILE A 250 10.91 -6.63 33.95
C ILE A 250 11.52 -8.00 33.66
N ASN A 251 10.97 -8.72 32.69
CA ASN A 251 11.39 -10.07 32.32
C ASN A 251 12.34 -10.15 31.12
N GLY A 252 12.49 -9.07 30.35
CA GLY A 252 13.44 -8.95 29.24
C GLY A 252 14.60 -7.97 29.52
N ASP A 253 15.47 -7.79 28.53
CA ASP A 253 16.61 -6.87 28.58
C ASP A 253 16.11 -5.41 28.66
N VAL A 254 16.81 -4.55 29.38
CA VAL A 254 16.57 -3.09 29.39
C VAL A 254 17.73 -2.40 28.70
N ILE A 255 17.47 -1.73 27.58
CA ILE A 255 18.51 -1.18 26.70
C ILE A 255 18.24 0.29 26.41
N SER A 256 19.20 1.16 26.71
CA SER A 256 19.12 2.60 26.43
C SER A 256 20.35 3.10 25.67
N LEU A 257 20.14 3.93 24.65
CA LEU A 257 21.21 4.69 23.99
C LEU A 257 21.62 5.94 24.78
N ASN A 258 21.02 6.16 25.95
CA ASN A 258 21.35 7.20 26.90
C ASN A 258 21.38 6.60 28.32
N ASN A 259 21.13 7.38 29.37
CA ASN A 259 21.19 6.94 30.76
C ASN A 259 20.01 6.02 31.14
N ILE A 260 20.25 5.10 32.07
CA ILE A 260 19.20 4.38 32.79
C ILE A 260 19.20 4.85 34.24
N ILE A 261 18.03 5.25 34.73
CA ILE A 261 17.83 5.83 36.06
C ILE A 261 16.79 5.00 36.82
N ILE A 262 17.17 4.43 37.95
CA ILE A 262 16.32 3.59 38.80
C ILE A 262 16.07 4.36 40.09
N LYS A 263 14.87 4.92 40.24
CA LYS A 263 14.47 5.74 41.40
C LYS A 263 13.67 4.94 42.44
N ASN A 264 13.30 3.69 42.16
CA ASN A 264 12.55 2.84 43.08
C ASN A 264 12.87 1.34 42.85
N GLY A 265 12.37 0.46 43.73
CA GLY A 265 12.70 -0.98 43.82
C GLY A 265 12.11 -1.86 42.72
N ALA A 266 12.40 -1.55 41.47
CA ALA A 266 12.07 -2.42 40.34
C ALA A 266 12.88 -3.72 40.38
N THR A 267 12.31 -4.79 39.83
CA THR A 267 12.97 -6.09 39.65
C THR A 267 13.31 -6.30 38.18
N PHE A 268 14.57 -6.57 37.88
CA PHE A 268 15.09 -6.82 36.54
C PHE A 268 15.57 -8.27 36.45
N ASN A 269 14.92 -9.09 35.64
CA ASN A 269 15.24 -10.52 35.53
C ASN A 269 16.29 -10.85 34.45
N LYS A 270 16.66 -9.85 33.64
CA LYS A 270 17.64 -9.92 32.55
C LYS A 270 18.57 -8.70 32.58
N ASP A 271 19.33 -8.49 31.52
CA ASP A 271 20.44 -7.56 31.50
C ASP A 271 19.98 -6.11 31.42
N ILE A 272 20.73 -5.21 32.05
CA ILE A 272 20.56 -3.76 31.97
C ILE A 272 21.75 -3.19 31.20
N ILE A 273 21.49 -2.57 30.04
CA ILE A 273 22.50 -2.19 29.06
C ILE A 273 22.31 -0.71 28.71
N SER A 274 23.33 0.12 28.92
CA SER A 274 23.26 1.56 28.68
C SER A 274 24.47 2.07 27.91
N LYS A 275 24.25 2.88 26.87
CA LYS A 275 25.31 3.67 26.25
C LYS A 275 25.72 4.87 27.12
N GLY A 276 24.80 5.35 27.96
CA GLY A 276 25.06 6.36 28.98
C GLY A 276 25.44 5.75 30.33
N ASN A 277 25.09 6.45 31.40
CA ASN A 277 25.30 6.03 32.79
C ASN A 277 24.12 5.17 33.28
N ILE A 278 24.39 4.28 34.24
CA ILE A 278 23.35 3.60 35.01
C ILE A 278 23.38 4.15 36.43
N ILE A 279 22.24 4.67 36.90
CA ILE A 279 22.12 5.35 38.19
C ILE A 279 21.00 4.68 38.98
N ALA A 280 21.32 4.05 40.10
CA ALA A 280 20.34 3.60 41.08
C ALA A 280 20.30 4.60 42.25
N SER A 281 19.17 5.27 42.46
CA SER A 281 19.05 6.36 43.43
C SER A 281 17.90 6.24 44.43
N GLY A 282 17.07 5.20 44.35
CA GLY A 282 15.97 4.99 45.28
C GLY A 282 15.40 3.57 45.18
N GLY A 283 14.83 3.08 46.29
CA GLY A 283 14.18 1.77 46.47
C GLY A 283 15.05 0.60 46.02
N SER A 284 15.67 -0.14 46.95
CA SER A 284 16.66 -1.20 46.67
C SER A 284 16.25 -2.12 45.51
N PRO A 285 16.74 -1.89 44.28
CA PRO A 285 16.28 -2.65 43.13
C PRO A 285 16.91 -4.03 43.13
N ARG A 286 16.17 -5.01 42.62
CA ARG A 286 16.67 -6.37 42.46
C ARG A 286 17.08 -6.60 41.02
N ILE A 287 18.33 -6.99 40.76
CA ILE A 287 18.87 -7.09 39.40
C ILE A 287 19.43 -8.48 39.16
N ASN A 288 18.61 -9.44 38.73
CA ASN A 288 19.05 -10.83 38.49
C ASN A 288 19.85 -11.00 37.18
N GLY A 289 20.06 -9.96 36.37
CA GLY A 289 20.87 -10.01 35.15
C GLY A 289 22.27 -9.40 35.30
N ASN A 290 22.94 -9.19 34.16
CA ASN A 290 24.19 -8.44 34.10
C ASN A 290 23.91 -6.93 33.97
N ILE A 291 24.88 -6.11 34.38
CA ILE A 291 24.79 -4.65 34.24
C ILE A 291 25.94 -4.19 33.34
N PHE A 292 25.63 -3.51 32.24
CA PHE A 292 26.60 -3.03 31.28
C PHE A 292 26.37 -1.54 30.97
N SER A 293 27.38 -0.71 31.17
CA SER A 293 27.34 0.72 30.90
C SER A 293 28.59 1.18 30.15
N MET A 294 28.42 1.92 29.06
CA MET A 294 29.50 2.67 28.40
C MET A 294 29.83 3.99 29.12
N GLY A 295 29.07 4.33 30.16
CA GLY A 295 29.33 5.44 31.08
C GLY A 295 29.77 4.96 32.46
N ASN A 296 29.31 5.69 33.48
CA ASN A 296 29.48 5.31 34.87
C ASN A 296 28.31 4.45 35.36
N ILE A 297 28.60 3.61 36.35
CA ILE A 297 27.56 2.98 37.17
C ILE A 297 27.63 3.63 38.55
N ASN A 298 26.55 4.31 38.97
CA ASN A 298 26.44 4.93 40.29
C ASN A 298 25.29 4.30 41.08
N LEU A 299 25.65 3.56 42.13
CA LEU A 299 24.73 2.94 43.07
C LEU A 299 24.65 3.80 44.34
N LYS A 300 23.67 4.72 44.37
CA LYS A 300 23.36 5.56 45.54
C LYS A 300 22.42 4.89 46.54
N VAL A 301 21.91 3.72 46.18
CA VAL A 301 21.15 2.81 47.03
C VAL A 301 21.74 1.41 46.88
N GLY A 302 21.56 0.58 47.89
CA GLY A 302 21.93 -0.83 47.79
C GLY A 302 21.09 -1.52 46.72
N ILE A 303 21.72 -2.35 45.90
CA ILE A 303 21.02 -3.25 44.99
C ILE A 303 21.06 -4.68 45.55
N ASP A 304 19.96 -5.41 45.41
CA ASP A 304 19.84 -6.80 45.86
C ASP A 304 20.15 -7.74 44.69
N ALA A 305 21.22 -8.53 44.86
CA ALA A 305 21.66 -9.68 44.07
C ALA A 305 21.67 -9.51 42.54
N THR A 306 22.87 -9.29 41.98
CA THR A 306 23.23 -9.86 40.67
C THR A 306 23.34 -11.37 40.76
N LYS A 307 23.17 -12.10 39.64
CA LYS A 307 23.49 -13.54 39.58
C LYS A 307 24.90 -13.80 40.15
N THR A 308 25.06 -14.93 40.83
CA THR A 308 26.35 -15.41 41.37
C THR A 308 27.46 -15.47 40.32
N ASP A 309 27.07 -15.77 39.09
CA ASP A 309 27.97 -15.82 37.93
C ASP A 309 27.81 -14.61 36.98
N GLY A 310 27.08 -13.58 37.41
CA GLY A 310 26.88 -12.36 36.63
C GLY A 310 28.07 -11.42 36.68
N PHE A 311 28.01 -10.34 35.90
CA PHE A 311 29.00 -9.27 35.96
C PHE A 311 28.37 -7.87 35.92
N VAL A 312 29.15 -6.90 36.40
CA VAL A 312 28.87 -5.48 36.32
C VAL A 312 30.02 -4.82 35.58
N TYR A 313 29.74 -4.14 34.48
CA TYR A 313 30.72 -3.47 33.64
C TYR A 313 30.40 -1.99 33.51
N ALA A 314 31.30 -1.13 33.99
CA ALA A 314 31.34 0.29 33.72
C ALA A 314 32.57 0.60 32.86
N HIS A 315 32.36 1.16 31.67
CA HIS A 315 33.44 1.64 30.82
C HIS A 315 34.17 2.84 31.42
N LYS A 316 33.53 3.58 32.33
CA LYS A 316 34.16 4.61 33.15
C LYS A 316 34.35 4.12 34.58
N ASN A 317 33.60 4.71 35.51
CA ASN A 317 33.74 4.47 36.93
C ASN A 317 32.58 3.64 37.45
N PHE A 318 32.89 2.65 38.28
CA PHE A 318 31.91 1.99 39.14
C PHE A 318 31.95 2.66 40.52
N LEU A 319 30.83 3.22 40.97
CA LEU A 319 30.69 3.95 42.22
C LEU A 319 29.59 3.30 43.06
N ASN A 320 29.95 2.78 44.22
CA ASN A 320 29.02 2.21 45.19
C ASN A 320 29.00 3.08 46.45
N GLU A 321 27.91 3.85 46.63
CA GLU A 321 27.75 4.80 47.75
C GLU A 321 26.92 4.21 48.91
N LYS A 322 26.24 3.08 48.68
CA LYS A 322 25.46 2.31 49.67
C LYS A 322 25.72 0.82 49.50
N GLY A 323 25.69 0.04 50.58
CA GLY A 323 26.13 -1.35 50.44
C GLY A 323 25.16 -2.15 49.60
N SER A 324 25.73 -2.78 48.59
CA SER A 324 25.07 -3.53 47.54
C SER A 324 25.54 -4.97 47.61
N ASP A 325 24.64 -5.93 47.39
CA ASP A 325 24.97 -7.35 47.35
C ASP A 325 25.09 -7.81 45.89
N ILE A 326 26.28 -7.60 45.33
CA ILE A 326 26.70 -8.00 43.99
C ILE A 326 27.55 -9.28 44.13
N SER A 327 26.99 -10.44 43.90
CA SER A 327 27.75 -11.70 44.02
C SER A 327 28.74 -11.96 42.85
N GLY A 328 28.55 -11.24 41.73
CA GLY A 328 29.28 -11.40 40.48
C GLY A 328 30.68 -10.76 40.42
N VAL A 329 31.19 -10.52 39.20
CA VAL A 329 32.46 -9.81 38.95
C VAL A 329 32.20 -8.35 38.60
N ILE A 330 33.05 -7.44 39.08
CA ILE A 330 32.93 -6.00 38.80
C ILE A 330 34.10 -5.54 37.93
N PHE A 331 33.78 -4.80 36.87
CA PHE A 331 34.71 -4.11 36.00
C PHE A 331 34.39 -2.61 36.04
N GLY A 332 35.37 -1.80 36.44
CA GLY A 332 35.33 -0.35 36.27
C GLY A 332 36.60 0.09 35.57
N LYS A 333 36.55 0.31 34.25
CA LYS A 333 37.76 0.51 33.44
C LYS A 333 38.62 1.67 33.96
N GLU A 334 38.00 2.81 34.30
CA GLU A 334 38.70 3.97 34.87
C GLU A 334 38.91 3.84 36.38
N SER A 335 37.89 3.44 37.14
CA SER A 335 38.03 3.17 38.58
C SER A 335 36.88 2.33 39.13
N VAL A 336 37.14 1.70 40.29
CA VAL A 336 36.14 1.03 41.12
C VAL A 336 36.21 1.67 42.51
N LYS A 337 35.13 2.31 42.96
CA LYS A 337 35.08 2.98 44.26
C LYS A 337 33.89 2.49 45.07
N ASP A 338 34.16 2.09 46.29
CA ASP A 338 33.15 1.72 47.29
C ASP A 338 33.37 2.55 48.55
N SER A 339 32.39 3.39 48.89
CA SER A 339 32.45 4.26 50.06
C SER A 339 31.72 3.69 51.28
N THR A 340 31.40 2.39 51.25
CA THR A 340 30.57 1.76 52.28
C THR A 340 31.42 1.00 53.28
N ASN A 341 31.06 1.09 54.56
CA ASN A 341 31.73 0.34 55.64
C ASN A 341 31.19 -1.11 55.77
N TRP A 342 30.33 -1.57 54.86
CA TRP A 342 29.75 -2.92 54.92
C TRP A 342 30.71 -3.93 54.28
N ALA A 343 31.05 -4.97 55.03
CA ALA A 343 32.13 -5.91 54.73
C ALA A 343 31.68 -7.16 53.95
N THR A 344 30.54 -7.09 53.26
CA THR A 344 30.02 -8.24 52.52
C THR A 344 29.31 -7.80 51.25
N GLY A 345 29.67 -8.43 50.14
CA GLY A 345 28.79 -8.52 48.97
C GLY A 345 29.19 -7.68 47.77
N LEU A 346 30.31 -6.97 47.74
CA LEU A 346 30.66 -6.17 46.55
C LEU A 346 31.59 -6.91 45.58
N GLY A 347 31.07 -7.97 44.98
CA GLY A 347 31.69 -8.75 43.91
C GLY A 347 32.80 -9.70 44.38
N ARG A 348 32.87 -10.91 43.82
CA ARG A 348 33.96 -11.86 44.12
C ARG A 348 35.34 -11.38 43.64
N LYS A 349 35.36 -10.59 42.56
CA LYS A 349 36.55 -9.95 41.99
C LYS A 349 36.23 -8.56 41.44
N ARG A 350 37.23 -7.68 41.46
CA ARG A 350 37.13 -6.30 40.95
C ARG A 350 38.30 -6.01 40.03
N TYR A 351 38.02 -5.54 38.82
CA TYR A 351 39.00 -5.24 37.79
C TYR A 351 38.95 -3.75 37.42
N SER A 352 40.11 -3.11 37.33
CA SER A 352 40.24 -1.72 36.88
C SER A 352 41.60 -1.44 36.26
N MET A 353 41.69 -0.49 35.32
CA MET A 353 42.99 0.06 34.89
C MET A 353 43.45 1.20 35.81
N GLY A 354 42.53 1.86 36.50
CA GLY A 354 42.86 2.92 37.46
C GLY A 354 42.76 2.46 38.91
N ASP A 355 42.12 3.28 39.73
CA ASP A 355 42.10 3.06 41.18
C ASP A 355 40.97 2.13 41.61
N ILE A 356 41.30 1.22 42.53
CA ILE A 356 40.33 0.38 43.23
C ILE A 356 40.33 0.83 44.71
N ILE A 357 39.35 1.64 45.08
CA ILE A 357 39.19 2.20 46.42
C ILE A 357 38.06 1.46 47.13
N TYR A 358 38.35 0.81 48.25
CA TYR A 358 37.37 0.04 49.02
C TYR A 358 37.70 0.04 50.52
N HIS A 359 36.67 -0.20 51.34
CA HIS A 359 36.86 -0.32 52.78
C HIS A 359 37.39 -1.72 53.17
N LYS A 360 38.36 -1.73 54.08
CA LYS A 360 39.12 -2.91 54.51
C LYS A 360 38.21 -3.88 55.31
N GLY A 361 38.03 -5.10 54.83
CA GLY A 361 37.24 -6.15 55.51
C GLY A 361 36.66 -7.23 54.59
N ASP A 362 36.49 -6.90 53.31
CA ASP A 362 36.02 -7.82 52.27
C ASP A 362 37.13 -8.78 51.81
N SER A 363 36.85 -10.08 51.71
CA SER A 363 37.77 -11.12 51.19
C SER A 363 37.91 -11.12 49.67
N THR A 364 37.66 -9.97 49.03
CA THR A 364 37.50 -9.85 47.58
C THR A 364 38.84 -9.61 46.87
N THR A 365 39.00 -10.19 45.68
CA THR A 365 40.24 -10.06 44.90
C THR A 365 40.19 -8.79 44.05
N ASN A 366 41.12 -7.86 44.29
CA ASN A 366 41.24 -6.61 43.52
C ASN A 366 42.41 -6.72 42.54
N ILE A 367 42.13 -6.52 41.24
CA ILE A 367 43.07 -6.77 40.16
C ILE A 367 43.20 -5.50 39.31
N LYS A 368 44.40 -4.91 39.32
CA LYS A 368 44.72 -3.76 38.48
C LYS A 368 45.29 -4.23 37.14
N ALA A 369 44.69 -3.79 36.04
CA ALA A 369 45.20 -4.02 34.69
C ALA A 369 46.25 -2.96 34.35
N GLU A 370 47.37 -3.38 33.77
CA GLU A 370 48.46 -2.49 33.38
C GLU A 370 48.14 -1.67 32.13
N ASN A 371 47.30 -2.22 31.24
CA ASN A 371 46.88 -1.60 29.99
C ASN A 371 45.53 -2.18 29.51
N GLU A 372 45.02 -1.65 28.41
CA GLU A 372 43.74 -2.04 27.83
C GLU A 372 43.72 -3.48 27.31
N GLU A 373 44.83 -3.96 26.73
CA GLU A 373 44.94 -5.35 26.27
C GLU A 373 44.75 -6.32 27.45
N LYS A 374 45.43 -6.05 28.57
CA LYS A 374 45.32 -6.88 29.77
C LYS A 374 43.92 -6.82 30.37
N PHE A 375 43.30 -5.63 30.36
CA PHE A 375 41.91 -5.48 30.79
C PHE A 375 40.94 -6.29 29.93
N ASN A 376 41.13 -6.29 28.60
CA ASN A 376 40.32 -7.09 27.68
C ASN A 376 40.56 -8.60 27.84
N GLN A 377 41.80 -9.02 28.17
CA GLN A 377 42.07 -10.41 28.56
C GLN A 377 41.29 -10.80 29.82
N TYR A 378 41.13 -9.90 30.80
CA TYR A 378 40.32 -10.16 31.99
C TYR A 378 38.83 -10.31 31.67
N LEU A 379 38.28 -9.45 30.80
CA LEU A 379 36.91 -9.61 30.29
C LEU A 379 36.71 -11.00 29.68
N ALA A 380 37.61 -11.41 28.78
CA ALA A 380 37.56 -12.74 28.17
C ALA A 380 37.70 -13.88 29.20
N SER A 381 38.58 -13.73 30.19
CA SER A 381 38.80 -14.75 31.23
C SER A 381 37.61 -14.95 32.18
N GLU A 382 36.77 -13.92 32.33
CA GLU A 382 35.53 -13.97 33.10
C GLU A 382 34.31 -14.23 32.19
N ASN A 383 34.54 -14.68 30.94
CA ASN A 383 33.52 -14.99 29.94
C ASN A 383 32.57 -13.81 29.63
N VAL A 384 33.06 -12.58 29.70
CA VAL A 384 32.28 -11.39 29.32
C VAL A 384 32.40 -11.18 27.81
N ASP A 385 31.32 -11.44 27.07
CA ASP A 385 31.24 -11.13 25.64
C ASP A 385 30.98 -9.63 25.45
N TYR A 386 32.06 -8.84 25.45
CA TYR A 386 31.99 -7.39 25.27
C TYR A 386 31.30 -6.98 23.95
N ASN A 387 31.50 -7.76 22.88
CA ASN A 387 30.93 -7.46 21.56
C ASN A 387 29.42 -7.68 21.53
N TYR A 388 28.90 -8.70 22.24
CA TYR A 388 27.46 -8.89 22.42
C TYR A 388 26.78 -7.61 22.95
N TYR A 389 27.32 -7.02 24.01
CA TYR A 389 26.75 -5.79 24.60
C TYR A 389 26.91 -4.57 23.70
N LEU A 390 28.04 -4.44 22.99
CA LEU A 390 28.21 -3.37 22.00
C LEU A 390 27.23 -3.51 20.84
N ASN A 391 27.00 -4.72 20.32
CA ASN A 391 26.08 -4.96 19.22
C ASN A 391 24.64 -4.60 19.61
N LYS A 392 24.23 -4.91 20.84
CA LYS A 392 22.94 -4.47 21.42
C LYS A 392 22.78 -2.95 21.47
N LEU A 393 23.87 -2.18 21.50
CA LEU A 393 23.86 -0.70 21.51
C LEU A 393 24.10 -0.05 20.14
N SER A 394 24.50 -0.81 19.11
CA SER A 394 25.08 -0.26 17.87
C SER A 394 24.50 -0.81 16.57
N ASP A 395 23.41 -1.57 16.63
CA ASP A 395 22.68 -2.02 15.44
C ASP A 395 23.52 -2.84 14.44
N ARG A 396 24.34 -3.77 14.94
CA ARG A 396 25.06 -4.71 14.08
C ARG A 396 24.29 -6.02 13.91
N HIS A 397 23.07 -5.94 13.40
CA HIS A 397 22.46 -7.09 12.74
C HIS A 397 22.71 -7.00 11.24
N GLU A 398 23.07 -8.14 10.63
CA GLU A 398 23.19 -8.27 9.18
C GLU A 398 21.87 -7.85 8.51
N THR A 399 21.99 -7.23 7.34
CA THR A 399 20.95 -6.56 6.54
C THR A 399 19.52 -7.08 6.72
N PRO A 400 18.52 -6.17 6.92
CA PRO A 400 17.14 -6.57 7.12
C PRO A 400 16.58 -7.22 5.86
N ASN A 401 16.31 -8.52 5.93
CA ASN A 401 15.44 -9.18 4.97
C ASN A 401 13.97 -8.79 5.26
N ASN A 402 13.34 -8.24 4.24
CA ASN A 402 12.03 -7.61 4.24
C ASN A 402 10.97 -8.60 4.75
N ASN A 403 10.11 -8.17 5.68
CA ASN A 403 8.99 -8.89 6.29
C ASN A 403 9.27 -9.78 7.51
N ASN A 404 10.51 -9.89 8.00
CA ASN A 404 10.79 -10.62 9.24
C ASN A 404 11.19 -9.67 10.39
N CYS A 405 10.37 -9.64 11.44
CA CYS A 405 10.61 -8.90 12.68
C CYS A 405 11.96 -9.20 13.35
N GLU A 406 12.62 -10.30 12.97
CA GLU A 406 13.89 -10.76 13.53
C GLU A 406 15.07 -9.84 13.19
N ASN A 407 14.95 -8.97 12.17
CA ASN A 407 16.01 -8.03 11.77
C ASN A 407 15.66 -6.56 12.05
N GLN A 408 14.53 -6.25 12.71
CA GLN A 408 14.17 -4.86 12.99
C GLN A 408 14.96 -4.32 14.18
N SER A 409 15.77 -3.29 13.92
CA SER A 409 16.54 -2.62 14.95
C SER A 409 15.81 -1.44 15.60
N PHE A 410 15.77 -1.44 16.94
CA PHE A 410 15.18 -0.34 17.69
C PHE A 410 15.93 0.99 17.46
N VAL A 411 17.20 0.93 17.05
CA VAL A 411 18.02 2.11 16.74
C VAL A 411 17.48 2.85 15.52
N ASN A 412 16.96 2.11 14.53
CA ASN A 412 16.36 2.67 13.32
C ASN A 412 14.83 2.74 13.39
N ALA A 413 14.23 2.31 14.50
CA ALA A 413 12.78 2.41 14.67
C ALA A 413 12.32 3.86 14.51
N GLN A 414 11.20 4.03 13.83
CA GLN A 414 10.50 5.29 13.62
C GLN A 414 9.00 5.03 13.67
N ILE A 415 8.22 6.00 14.17
CA ILE A 415 6.77 5.94 14.06
C ILE A 415 6.44 5.98 12.57
N PRO A 416 5.73 4.99 12.05
CA PRO A 416 5.36 4.97 10.66
C PRO A 416 4.30 6.03 10.32
N GLU A 417 4.36 6.52 9.09
CA GLU A 417 3.36 7.43 8.54
C GLU A 417 2.02 6.72 8.37
N LEU A 418 0.91 7.42 8.54
CA LEU A 418 -0.40 6.84 8.27
C LEU A 418 -0.55 6.52 6.79
N PRO A 419 -1.29 5.46 6.43
CA PRO A 419 -1.68 5.24 5.04
C PRO A 419 -2.53 6.43 4.56
N PRO A 420 -2.55 6.71 3.24
CA PRO A 420 -3.36 7.78 2.70
C PRO A 420 -4.82 7.61 3.13
N PHE A 421 -5.47 8.72 3.52
CA PHE A 421 -6.88 8.67 3.84
C PHE A 421 -7.70 8.49 2.56
N LEU A 422 -8.80 7.73 2.62
CA LEU A 422 -9.67 7.50 1.46
C LEU A 422 -10.17 8.83 0.88
N ASN A 423 -9.77 9.11 -0.36
CA ASN A 423 -10.21 10.27 -1.13
C ASN A 423 -11.01 9.78 -2.34
N VAL A 424 -12.32 9.97 -2.33
CA VAL A 424 -13.22 9.53 -3.40
C VAL A 424 -14.16 10.66 -3.83
N ASP A 425 -14.23 10.89 -5.13
CA ASP A 425 -15.30 11.72 -5.69
C ASP A 425 -16.59 10.92 -5.78
N SER A 426 -17.56 11.26 -4.93
CA SER A 426 -18.87 10.60 -4.87
C SER A 426 -19.89 11.17 -5.85
N SER A 427 -19.52 12.09 -6.75
CA SER A 427 -20.41 12.73 -7.72
C SER A 427 -21.10 11.73 -8.66
N ASN A 428 -20.39 10.65 -9.04
CA ASN A 428 -20.85 9.61 -9.96
C ASN A 428 -21.38 8.35 -9.25
N PHE A 429 -21.49 8.35 -7.91
CA PHE A 429 -21.93 7.17 -7.16
C PHE A 429 -23.46 7.00 -7.26
N GLU A 430 -23.93 5.76 -7.17
CA GLU A 430 -25.35 5.44 -7.15
C GLU A 430 -26.02 6.07 -5.92
N LYS A 431 -26.98 6.98 -6.13
CA LYS A 431 -27.66 7.66 -5.03
C LYS A 431 -28.76 6.78 -4.45
N ILE A 432 -28.66 6.50 -3.16
CA ILE A 432 -29.71 5.84 -2.37
C ILE A 432 -30.42 6.92 -1.55
N ASN A 433 -31.75 6.85 -1.50
CA ASN A 433 -32.56 7.77 -0.70
C ASN A 433 -32.21 7.72 0.78
N ASP A 434 -32.47 8.84 1.47
CA ASP A 434 -32.32 8.94 2.92
C ASP A 434 -33.02 7.79 3.64
N LEU A 435 -32.36 7.30 4.68
CA LEU A 435 -32.72 6.11 5.39
C LEU A 435 -33.03 6.44 6.85
N SER A 436 -34.29 6.30 7.24
CA SER A 436 -34.71 6.40 8.64
C SER A 436 -35.40 5.12 9.06
N LEU A 437 -34.78 4.37 9.99
CA LEU A 437 -35.38 3.17 10.58
C LEU A 437 -36.12 3.57 11.85
N SER A 438 -37.41 3.24 11.90
CA SER A 438 -38.29 3.43 13.06
C SER A 438 -39.42 2.39 13.03
N GLY A 439 -40.01 2.06 14.18
CA GLY A 439 -41.23 1.24 14.23
C GLY A 439 -41.04 -0.28 14.14
N GLY A 440 -39.87 -0.81 14.48
CA GLY A 440 -39.69 -2.26 14.75
C GLY A 440 -39.19 -3.13 13.59
N GLN A 441 -39.00 -2.60 12.38
CA GLN A 441 -38.54 -3.39 11.24
C GLN A 441 -37.03 -3.19 10.98
N ALA A 442 -36.28 -4.29 10.93
CA ALA A 442 -34.93 -4.31 10.38
C ALA A 442 -34.96 -4.03 8.88
N LYS A 443 -33.88 -3.48 8.32
CA LYS A 443 -33.80 -3.15 6.90
C LYS A 443 -32.51 -3.67 6.29
N ILE A 444 -32.60 -4.22 5.09
CA ILE A 444 -31.45 -4.65 4.28
C ILE A 444 -31.32 -3.67 3.11
N ILE A 445 -30.10 -3.20 2.86
CA ILE A 445 -29.72 -2.52 1.62
C ILE A 445 -28.69 -3.39 0.90
N THR A 446 -28.84 -3.55 -0.42
CA THR A 446 -27.89 -4.33 -1.24
C THR A 446 -27.15 -3.37 -2.17
N LEU A 447 -25.82 -3.39 -2.11
CA LEU A 447 -24.95 -2.52 -2.90
C LEU A 447 -24.58 -3.21 -4.22
N THR A 448 -25.20 -2.79 -5.32
CA THR A 448 -24.85 -3.29 -6.66
C THR A 448 -23.72 -2.49 -7.32
N ASN A 449 -23.50 -1.23 -6.89
CA ASN A 449 -22.40 -0.37 -7.29
C ASN A 449 -21.82 0.35 -6.07
N ASN A 450 -20.81 1.20 -6.29
CA ASN A 450 -20.44 2.21 -5.30
C ASN A 450 -21.60 3.19 -5.12
N SER A 451 -21.94 3.52 -3.87
CA SER A 451 -23.18 4.22 -3.55
C SER A 451 -22.97 5.38 -2.60
N TYR A 452 -23.92 6.32 -2.63
CA TYR A 452 -23.96 7.50 -1.79
C TYR A 452 -25.32 7.62 -1.09
N ILE A 453 -25.30 7.91 0.21
CA ILE A 453 -26.51 8.20 1.01
C ILE A 453 -26.26 9.51 1.75
N LYS A 454 -27.21 10.45 1.72
CA LYS A 454 -27.02 11.69 2.46
C LYS A 454 -27.24 11.46 3.96
N ASN A 455 -28.41 10.95 4.35
CA ASN A 455 -28.73 10.73 5.76
C ASN A 455 -29.08 9.28 6.06
N VAL A 456 -28.45 8.71 7.09
CA VAL A 456 -28.83 7.44 7.70
C VAL A 456 -29.08 7.65 9.19
N SER A 457 -30.30 7.38 9.63
CA SER A 457 -30.73 7.45 11.03
C SER A 457 -31.37 6.12 11.45
N ILE A 458 -30.82 5.49 12.49
CA ILE A 458 -31.35 4.26 13.08
C ILE A 458 -31.87 4.61 14.47
N ASN A 459 -33.19 4.70 14.59
CA ASN A 459 -33.85 5.00 15.85
C ASN A 459 -34.25 3.69 16.55
N SER A 460 -33.98 3.59 17.85
CA SER A 460 -34.15 2.36 18.66
C SER A 460 -33.21 1.22 18.25
N ASN A 461 -33.31 0.08 18.95
CA ASN A 461 -32.46 -1.13 18.83
C ASN A 461 -32.70 -1.93 17.52
N LEU A 462 -32.83 -1.23 16.39
CA LEU A 462 -33.06 -1.80 15.06
C LEU A 462 -31.73 -2.09 14.35
N THR A 463 -31.77 -3.01 13.40
CA THR A 463 -30.60 -3.41 12.61
C THR A 463 -30.74 -2.94 11.16
N LEU A 464 -29.72 -2.24 10.69
CA LEU A 464 -29.46 -2.00 9.26
C LEU A 464 -28.43 -3.01 8.77
N THR A 465 -28.80 -3.87 7.83
CA THR A 465 -27.88 -4.76 7.13
C THR A 465 -27.47 -4.15 5.80
N ILE A 466 -26.17 -4.06 5.55
CA ILE A 466 -25.57 -3.64 4.29
C ILE A 466 -24.99 -4.88 3.62
N ASP A 467 -25.62 -5.33 2.54
CA ASP A 467 -25.17 -6.48 1.74
C ASP A 467 -24.31 -5.98 0.57
N VAL A 468 -23.01 -6.25 0.60
CA VAL A 468 -22.05 -5.81 -0.43
C VAL A 468 -21.90 -6.80 -1.59
N GLY A 469 -22.57 -7.95 -1.52
CA GLY A 469 -22.42 -9.02 -2.50
C GLY A 469 -20.99 -9.57 -2.51
N ASN A 470 -20.48 -9.92 -3.70
CA ASN A 470 -19.18 -10.57 -3.88
C ASN A 470 -18.07 -9.66 -4.43
N GLN A 471 -18.34 -8.36 -4.59
CA GLN A 471 -17.38 -7.40 -5.10
C GLN A 471 -17.02 -6.35 -4.05
N ASN A 472 -15.84 -5.77 -4.16
CA ASN A 472 -15.45 -4.66 -3.29
C ASN A 472 -16.32 -3.43 -3.59
N ARG A 473 -16.83 -2.77 -2.54
CA ARG A 473 -17.75 -1.64 -2.64
C ARG A 473 -17.27 -0.46 -1.80
N THR A 474 -17.55 0.74 -2.29
CA THR A 474 -17.42 1.98 -1.52
C THR A 474 -18.81 2.57 -1.28
N LEU A 475 -19.12 2.85 -0.01
CA LEU A 475 -20.34 3.53 0.42
C LEU A 475 -19.96 4.85 1.08
N VAL A 476 -20.51 5.96 0.57
CA VAL A 476 -20.29 7.29 1.13
C VAL A 476 -21.56 7.75 1.84
N ILE A 477 -21.43 8.21 3.08
CA ILE A 477 -22.53 8.73 3.89
C ILE A 477 -22.16 10.12 4.42
N ASP A 478 -23.04 11.12 4.26
CA ASP A 478 -22.77 12.43 4.87
C ASP A 478 -22.97 12.37 6.39
N HIS A 479 -24.16 11.93 6.83
CA HIS A 479 -24.53 11.84 8.24
C HIS A 479 -25.02 10.43 8.60
N LEU A 480 -24.30 9.76 9.49
CA LEU A 480 -24.62 8.43 10.00
C LEU A 480 -24.88 8.48 11.52
N ASN A 481 -26.16 8.39 11.89
CA ASN A 481 -26.60 8.29 13.28
C ASN A 481 -27.20 6.91 13.56
N ALA A 482 -26.39 6.05 14.18
CA ALA A 482 -26.76 4.76 14.73
C ALA A 482 -26.48 4.70 16.26
N SER A 483 -26.73 5.82 16.96
CA SER A 483 -26.56 5.93 18.43
C SER A 483 -27.37 4.93 19.23
N ASN A 484 -28.48 4.39 18.69
CA ASN A 484 -29.35 3.49 19.44
C ASN A 484 -29.59 2.14 18.73
N GLY A 485 -28.94 1.90 17.60
CA GLY A 485 -29.18 0.75 16.72
C GLY A 485 -27.92 -0.05 16.40
N HIS A 486 -28.08 -0.99 15.45
CA HIS A 486 -27.05 -1.90 14.99
C HIS A 486 -26.81 -1.74 13.49
N ILE A 487 -25.55 -1.82 13.08
CA ILE A 487 -25.17 -1.97 11.67
C ILE A 487 -24.54 -3.35 11.49
N GLN A 488 -24.96 -4.06 10.44
CA GLN A 488 -24.47 -5.38 10.06
C GLN A 488 -23.98 -5.37 8.63
N ILE A 489 -22.79 -5.91 8.38
CA ILE A 489 -22.25 -6.07 7.01
C ILE A 489 -22.39 -7.54 6.59
N LYS A 490 -22.89 -7.76 5.37
CA LYS A 490 -23.05 -9.06 4.73
C LYS A 490 -22.42 -9.05 3.34
N GLY A 491 -21.98 -10.20 2.85
CA GLY A 491 -21.35 -10.37 1.53
C GLY A 491 -19.97 -11.03 1.68
N THR A 492 -19.25 -11.22 0.58
CA THR A 492 -17.85 -11.65 0.56
C THR A 492 -16.89 -10.51 0.18
N GLY A 493 -17.36 -9.49 -0.54
CA GLY A 493 -16.53 -8.35 -0.97
C GLY A 493 -16.16 -7.37 0.15
N LYS A 494 -15.02 -6.67 0.03
CA LYS A 494 -14.57 -5.67 1.02
C LYS A 494 -15.45 -4.40 0.96
N LEU A 495 -15.66 -3.75 2.11
CA LEU A 495 -16.42 -2.50 2.21
C LEU A 495 -15.56 -1.34 2.69
N ASN A 496 -15.48 -0.28 1.88
CA ASN A 496 -15.00 1.03 2.29
C ASN A 496 -16.19 1.93 2.62
N LEU A 497 -16.41 2.23 3.90
CA LEU A 497 -17.49 3.11 4.36
C LEU A 497 -16.93 4.48 4.73
N LEU A 498 -17.10 5.49 3.87
CA LEU A 498 -16.69 6.87 4.15
C LEU A 498 -17.84 7.66 4.77
N VAL A 499 -17.61 8.21 5.96
CA VAL A 499 -18.55 9.11 6.64
C VAL A 499 -17.97 10.53 6.73
N LYS A 500 -18.63 11.51 6.10
CA LYS A 500 -18.06 12.85 5.90
C LYS A 500 -18.27 13.81 7.07
N ASN A 501 -19.46 13.88 7.64
CA ASN A 501 -19.84 14.93 8.58
C ASN A 501 -20.01 14.39 10.02
N ASP A 502 -21.01 13.54 10.23
CA ASP A 502 -21.37 13.08 11.58
C ASP A 502 -21.40 11.56 11.64
N LEU A 503 -20.71 11.03 12.66
CA LEU A 503 -20.68 9.61 12.95
C LEU A 503 -21.03 9.38 14.42
N SER A 504 -22.15 8.71 14.65
CA SER A 504 -22.51 8.20 15.96
C SER A 504 -22.88 6.73 15.81
N ILE A 505 -22.04 5.82 16.27
CA ILE A 505 -22.29 4.38 16.18
C ILE A 505 -22.13 3.78 17.56
N VAL A 506 -23.16 3.06 18.02
CA VAL A 506 -23.05 2.23 19.21
C VAL A 506 -22.59 0.82 18.86
N ASN A 507 -23.17 0.18 17.84
CA ASN A 507 -22.84 -1.20 17.51
C ASN A 507 -22.63 -1.42 16.00
N PHE A 508 -21.44 -1.88 15.63
CA PHE A 508 -21.06 -2.28 14.28
C PHE A 508 -20.58 -3.73 14.31
N SER A 509 -21.26 -4.61 13.57
CA SER A 509 -20.97 -6.05 13.56
C SER A 509 -20.78 -6.58 12.15
N SER A 510 -19.89 -7.54 12.01
CA SER A 510 -19.48 -8.12 10.72
C SER A 510 -19.76 -9.62 10.74
N ASN A 511 -21.03 -9.99 11.01
CA ASN A 511 -21.43 -11.39 11.17
C ASN A 511 -20.89 -12.26 10.01
N GLU A 512 -20.17 -13.32 10.36
CA GLU A 512 -19.58 -14.29 9.42
C GLU A 512 -18.52 -13.71 8.47
N ARG A 513 -17.97 -12.52 8.77
CA ARG A 513 -16.89 -11.87 8.01
C ARG A 513 -15.73 -11.52 8.94
N SER A 514 -14.55 -11.33 8.34
CA SER A 514 -13.41 -10.81 9.08
C SER A 514 -13.67 -9.35 9.48
N PRO A 515 -13.33 -8.91 10.71
CA PRO A 515 -13.43 -7.50 11.09
C PRO A 515 -12.51 -6.59 10.27
N PHE A 516 -11.59 -7.17 9.50
CA PHE A 516 -10.67 -6.45 8.61
C PHE A 516 -11.23 -6.25 7.18
N ASP A 517 -12.35 -6.91 6.83
CA ASP A 517 -12.97 -6.79 5.49
C ASP A 517 -13.78 -5.49 5.33
N THR A 518 -13.99 -4.75 6.42
CA THR A 518 -14.67 -3.45 6.41
C THR A 518 -13.75 -2.39 6.99
N THR A 519 -13.70 -1.24 6.31
CA THR A 519 -13.01 -0.05 6.81
C THR A 519 -13.95 1.12 6.85
N VAL A 520 -14.15 1.66 8.05
CA VAL A 520 -14.89 2.91 8.27
C VAL A 520 -13.90 4.07 8.27
N TYR A 521 -13.99 4.93 7.27
CA TYR A 521 -13.26 6.19 7.19
C TYR A 521 -14.16 7.30 7.72
N TYR A 522 -13.70 8.05 8.72
CA TYR A 522 -14.42 9.19 9.28
C TYR A 522 -13.64 10.49 9.11
N GLU A 523 -14.19 11.39 8.30
CA GLU A 523 -13.61 12.71 8.01
C GLU A 523 -14.13 13.82 8.93
N GLY A 524 -15.28 13.61 9.57
CA GLY A 524 -15.97 14.67 10.29
C GLY A 524 -15.27 15.19 11.55
N PRO A 525 -15.68 16.36 12.06
CA PRO A 525 -15.06 17.00 13.22
C PRO A 525 -15.61 16.51 14.57
N SER A 526 -16.80 15.91 14.59
CA SER A 526 -17.56 15.52 15.77
C SER A 526 -16.92 14.34 16.51
N ALA A 527 -16.77 14.43 17.83
CA ALA A 527 -16.13 13.39 18.64
C ALA A 527 -16.80 12.01 18.46
N ILE A 528 -16.00 10.96 18.31
CA ILE A 528 -16.50 9.58 18.25
C ILE A 528 -16.43 8.97 19.66
N ASN A 529 -17.55 8.40 20.11
CA ASN A 529 -17.59 7.55 21.29
C ASN A 529 -17.96 6.12 20.87
N VAL A 530 -17.09 5.16 21.17
CA VAL A 530 -17.36 3.73 20.98
C VAL A 530 -17.60 3.11 22.36
N SER A 531 -18.87 2.79 22.62
CA SER A 531 -19.30 2.24 23.92
C SER A 531 -19.78 0.78 23.85
N LYS A 532 -19.74 0.14 22.68
CA LYS A 532 -20.06 -1.29 22.49
C LYS A 532 -19.13 -1.88 21.41
N LYS A 533 -19.58 -2.96 20.77
CA LYS A 533 -18.84 -3.71 19.77
C LYS A 533 -18.72 -2.93 18.45
N PHE A 534 -17.51 -2.86 17.93
CA PHE A 534 -17.15 -2.25 16.66
C PHE A 534 -16.20 -3.19 15.89
N GLU A 535 -16.79 -4.05 15.06
CA GLU A 535 -16.08 -5.10 14.29
C GLU A 535 -15.70 -4.62 12.90
N SER A 536 -14.87 -3.58 12.85
CA SER A 536 -14.39 -3.01 11.60
C SER A 536 -13.05 -2.33 11.85
N ASN A 537 -12.27 -2.18 10.79
CA ASN A 537 -11.23 -1.17 10.77
C ASN A 537 -11.86 0.23 10.91
N LEU A 538 -11.21 1.15 11.63
CA LEU A 538 -11.64 2.53 11.83
C LEU A 538 -10.47 3.48 11.56
N TYR A 539 -10.63 4.38 10.58
CA TYR A 539 -9.67 5.43 10.27
C TYR A 539 -10.32 6.81 10.48
N VAL A 540 -9.90 7.53 11.51
CA VAL A 540 -10.39 8.85 11.88
C VAL A 540 -9.42 9.95 11.47
N LYS A 541 -9.88 10.91 10.66
CA LYS A 541 -9.06 12.01 10.14
C LYS A 541 -8.94 13.18 11.12
N ASN A 542 -10.08 13.72 11.56
CA ASN A 542 -10.15 15.06 12.18
C ASN A 542 -10.71 15.08 13.62
N SER A 543 -11.16 13.94 14.12
CA SER A 543 -11.94 13.87 15.36
C SER A 543 -11.16 13.30 16.55
N ALA A 544 -11.63 13.65 17.75
CA ALA A 544 -11.25 12.95 18.98
C ALA A 544 -11.99 11.61 19.05
N VAL A 545 -11.34 10.61 19.63
CA VAL A 545 -11.90 9.25 19.76
C VAL A 545 -11.87 8.86 21.22
N SER A 546 -13.01 8.41 21.73
CA SER A 546 -13.11 7.84 23.07
C SER A 546 -13.69 6.43 23.01
N ILE A 547 -13.06 5.48 23.70
CA ILE A 547 -13.58 4.13 23.88
C ILE A 547 -13.97 3.99 25.35
N THR A 548 -15.25 3.73 25.62
CA THR A 548 -15.79 3.75 26.98
C THR A 548 -16.67 2.52 27.25
N SER A 549 -17.08 2.30 28.51
CA SER A 549 -18.22 1.43 28.86
C SER A 549 -18.25 0.03 28.21
N ASP A 550 -17.15 -0.73 28.34
CA ASP A 550 -16.97 -2.07 27.75
C ASP A 550 -16.94 -2.09 26.21
N GLY A 551 -16.55 -0.97 25.59
CA GLY A 551 -16.31 -0.88 24.16
C GLY A 551 -15.30 -1.92 23.67
N HIS A 552 -15.62 -2.57 22.54
CA HIS A 552 -14.79 -3.62 21.93
C HIS A 552 -14.53 -3.30 20.47
N ILE A 553 -13.27 -3.06 20.10
CA ILE A 553 -12.85 -2.90 18.70
C ILE A 553 -12.15 -4.19 18.26
N SER A 554 -12.65 -4.87 17.24
CA SER A 554 -12.02 -6.10 16.70
C SER A 554 -11.16 -5.87 15.45
N GLY A 555 -11.25 -4.68 14.82
CA GLY A 555 -10.44 -4.31 13.66
C GLY A 555 -9.24 -3.44 14.04
N ASN A 556 -8.57 -2.89 13.03
CA ASN A 556 -7.47 -1.93 13.20
C ASN A 556 -8.01 -0.51 13.45
N LEU A 557 -7.28 0.31 14.20
CA LEU A 557 -7.67 1.68 14.57
C LEU A 557 -6.57 2.68 14.21
N LEU A 558 -6.88 3.63 13.31
CA LEU A 558 -6.00 4.68 12.82
C LEU A 558 -6.57 6.04 13.16
N ILE A 559 -5.75 6.92 13.74
CA ILE A 559 -6.15 8.28 14.10
C ILE A 559 -5.11 9.25 13.56
N ALA A 560 -5.47 10.00 12.51
CA ALA A 560 -4.65 11.08 11.97
C ALA A 560 -4.72 12.36 12.80
N SER A 561 -5.80 12.54 13.57
CA SER A 561 -6.01 13.75 14.35
C SER A 561 -4.92 13.91 15.42
N ASN A 562 -4.63 15.16 15.77
CA ASN A 562 -3.74 15.51 16.87
C ASN A 562 -4.46 15.60 18.23
N LYS A 563 -5.73 15.18 18.28
CA LYS A 563 -6.57 15.21 19.49
C LYS A 563 -6.33 13.93 20.29
N THR A 564 -6.44 14.02 21.61
CA THR A 564 -6.25 12.86 22.49
C THR A 564 -7.24 11.73 22.17
N MET A 565 -6.76 10.50 22.30
CA MET A 565 -7.60 9.30 22.30
C MET A 565 -7.70 8.79 23.73
N ASP A 566 -8.91 8.74 24.28
CA ASP A 566 -9.16 8.31 25.65
C ASP A 566 -9.82 6.93 25.69
N VAL A 567 -9.28 6.02 26.50
CA VAL A 567 -9.77 4.66 26.66
C VAL A 567 -10.07 4.41 28.13
N THR A 568 -11.34 4.23 28.46
CA THR A 568 -11.84 4.16 29.85
C THR A 568 -12.78 2.96 30.05
N GLY A 569 -12.88 2.46 31.28
CA GLY A 569 -13.67 1.24 31.57
C GLY A 569 -12.94 -0.05 31.20
N ASN A 570 -13.67 -1.15 31.01
CA ASN A 570 -13.11 -2.47 30.69
C ASN A 570 -13.18 -2.73 29.18
N THR A 571 -12.37 -2.01 28.41
CA THR A 571 -12.38 -2.06 26.94
C THR A 571 -11.55 -3.20 26.39
N MET A 572 -11.85 -3.62 25.16
CA MET A 572 -11.10 -4.65 24.44
C MET A 572 -10.69 -4.18 23.04
N PHE A 573 -9.45 -4.47 22.64
CA PHE A 573 -8.94 -4.29 21.29
C PHE A 573 -8.42 -5.62 20.77
N GLY A 574 -8.91 -6.07 19.62
CA GLY A 574 -8.61 -7.38 19.07
C GLY A 574 -9.19 -8.52 19.91
N ASN A 575 -8.66 -9.73 19.70
CA ASN A 575 -8.92 -10.93 20.49
C ASN A 575 -7.76 -11.94 20.33
N GLU A 576 -7.90 -13.13 20.91
CA GLU A 576 -6.84 -14.15 20.88
C GLU A 576 -6.53 -14.68 19.47
N ASP A 577 -7.45 -14.56 18.52
CA ASP A 577 -7.26 -15.04 17.14
C ASP A 577 -6.87 -13.91 16.18
N HIS A 578 -7.23 -12.67 16.50
CA HIS A 578 -7.08 -11.50 15.64
C HIS A 578 -6.46 -10.34 16.42
N HIS A 579 -5.20 -10.04 16.13
CA HIS A 579 -4.50 -8.95 16.77
C HIS A 579 -4.68 -7.65 15.97
N SER A 580 -5.14 -6.61 16.67
CA SER A 580 -5.40 -5.29 16.12
C SER A 580 -4.16 -4.40 16.11
N VAL A 581 -4.11 -3.48 15.16
CA VAL A 581 -3.16 -2.36 15.15
C VAL A 581 -3.85 -1.09 15.62
N ILE A 582 -3.28 -0.42 16.62
CA ILE A 582 -3.66 0.92 17.05
C ILE A 582 -2.55 1.88 16.62
N LEU A 583 -2.81 2.75 15.65
CA LEU A 583 -1.84 3.70 15.09
C LEU A 583 -2.30 5.15 15.28
N VAL A 584 -1.63 5.85 16.20
CA VAL A 584 -1.98 7.21 16.66
C VAL A 584 -0.72 8.11 16.63
N PRO A 585 -0.12 8.35 15.46
CA PRO A 585 1.23 8.93 15.36
C PRO A 585 1.31 10.41 15.75
N ASN A 586 0.18 11.12 15.79
CA ASN A 586 0.13 12.57 16.01
C ASN A 586 -0.50 12.97 17.37
N ALA A 587 -0.98 12.00 18.15
CA ALA A 587 -1.77 12.26 19.36
C ALA A 587 -1.32 11.41 20.56
N SER A 588 -1.80 11.81 21.75
CA SER A 588 -1.62 11.03 22.99
C SER A 588 -2.74 10.00 23.15
N LEU A 589 -2.37 8.78 23.51
CA LEU A 589 -3.25 7.66 23.77
C LEU A 589 -3.31 7.38 25.28
N ASN A 590 -4.46 7.63 25.90
CA ASN A 590 -4.64 7.55 27.34
C ASN A 590 -5.51 6.35 27.71
N PHE A 591 -4.90 5.31 28.30
CA PHE A 591 -5.66 4.20 28.89
C PHE A 591 -5.89 4.47 30.37
N SER A 592 -7.08 4.88 30.80
CA SER A 592 -7.40 5.13 32.22
C SER A 592 -8.29 4.04 32.85
N GLY A 593 -8.71 3.04 32.08
CA GLY A 593 -9.46 1.87 32.55
C GLY A 593 -8.67 0.56 32.60
N SER A 594 -9.39 -0.55 32.76
CA SER A 594 -8.86 -1.93 32.76
C SER A 594 -8.92 -2.52 31.35
N SER A 595 -8.07 -2.04 30.44
CA SER A 595 -8.19 -2.44 29.02
C SER A 595 -7.50 -3.79 28.72
N GLN A 596 -8.05 -4.56 27.81
CA GLN A 596 -7.44 -5.76 27.23
C GLN A 596 -7.06 -5.47 25.78
N ILE A 597 -5.77 -5.54 25.47
CA ILE A 597 -5.24 -5.17 24.16
C ILE A 597 -4.56 -6.40 23.56
N PHE A 598 -5.02 -6.86 22.41
CA PHE A 598 -4.42 -7.93 21.63
C PHE A 598 -3.88 -7.31 20.34
N GLY A 599 -2.56 -7.17 20.23
CA GLY A 599 -1.90 -6.64 19.04
C GLY A 599 -0.91 -5.51 19.31
N THR A 600 -0.79 -4.57 18.38
CA THR A 600 0.28 -3.57 18.37
C THR A 600 -0.25 -2.18 18.68
N ILE A 601 0.47 -1.45 19.53
CA ILE A 601 0.18 -0.06 19.88
C ILE A 601 1.32 0.83 19.37
N ILE A 602 1.01 1.72 18.45
CA ILE A 602 1.93 2.74 17.94
C ILE A 602 1.31 4.10 18.21
N GLY A 603 2.00 4.97 18.94
CA GLY A 603 1.48 6.31 19.18
C GLY A 603 2.55 7.33 19.54
N ASN A 604 2.26 8.61 19.34
CA ASN A 604 3.19 9.68 19.72
C ASN A 604 3.50 9.60 21.23
N LYS A 605 2.45 9.59 22.04
CA LYS A 605 2.56 9.44 23.48
C LYS A 605 1.57 8.40 23.95
N ILE A 606 2.01 7.46 24.78
CA ILE A 606 1.13 6.46 25.38
C ILE A 606 1.15 6.66 26.89
N ASP A 607 -0.01 6.98 27.45
CA ASP A 607 -0.23 7.14 28.88
C ASP A 607 -1.15 6.02 29.38
N ALA A 608 -0.59 4.97 29.97
CA ALA A 608 -1.37 3.90 30.57
C ALA A 608 -1.60 4.21 32.06
N VAL A 609 -2.65 4.97 32.33
CA VAL A 609 -3.06 5.53 33.63
C VAL A 609 -4.02 4.61 34.42
N GLY A 610 -4.59 3.60 33.77
CA GLY A 610 -5.66 2.78 34.33
C GLY A 610 -5.19 1.64 35.24
N SER A 611 -6.12 1.14 36.05
CA SER A 611 -5.88 -0.02 36.90
C SER A 611 -5.90 -1.31 36.07
N ASN A 612 -4.77 -2.02 35.99
CA ASN A 612 -4.69 -3.39 35.45
C ASN A 612 -4.97 -3.51 33.93
N THR A 613 -4.28 -2.71 33.12
CA THR A 613 -4.28 -2.89 31.66
C THR A 613 -3.47 -4.15 31.30
N ARG A 614 -4.01 -4.99 30.42
CA ARG A 614 -3.34 -6.20 29.91
C ARG A 614 -3.11 -6.05 28.42
N HIS A 615 -1.88 -6.27 27.99
CA HIS A 615 -1.47 -6.22 26.61
C HIS A 615 -0.84 -7.56 26.23
N LYS A 616 -1.41 -8.22 25.23
CA LYS A 616 -0.89 -9.44 24.62
C LYS A 616 -0.43 -9.14 23.20
N PHE A 617 0.75 -9.57 22.85
CA PHE A 617 1.33 -9.40 21.52
C PHE A 617 1.81 -10.74 20.94
N ASP A 618 1.29 -11.04 19.77
CA ASP A 618 1.65 -12.19 18.94
C ASP A 618 1.73 -11.69 17.51
N LYS A 619 2.96 -11.61 16.99
CA LYS A 619 3.23 -11.13 15.63
C LYS A 619 2.54 -11.99 14.56
N SER A 620 2.35 -13.28 14.81
CA SER A 620 1.80 -14.22 13.82
C SER A 620 0.31 -14.02 13.59
N LYS A 621 -0.36 -13.33 14.51
CA LYS A 621 -1.80 -13.04 14.47
C LYS A 621 -2.10 -11.61 14.06
N LEU A 622 -1.06 -10.82 13.79
CA LEU A 622 -1.21 -9.42 13.43
C LEU A 622 -1.78 -9.31 12.03
N ASN A 623 -2.91 -8.63 11.90
CA ASN A 623 -3.44 -8.33 10.58
C ASN A 623 -2.70 -7.11 9.99
N LEU A 624 -1.78 -7.39 9.06
CA LEU A 624 -1.00 -6.39 8.33
C LEU A 624 -1.62 -5.99 6.98
N ASP A 625 -2.80 -6.51 6.63
CA ASP A 625 -3.65 -5.96 5.55
C ASP A 625 -4.26 -4.64 6.03
N LEU A 626 -3.36 -3.71 6.31
CA LEU A 626 -3.62 -2.44 6.94
C LEU A 626 -4.02 -1.50 5.84
N PHE A 627 -5.34 -1.43 5.66
CA PHE A 627 -6.02 -0.32 5.00
C PHE A 627 -5.47 -0.08 3.58
N SER A 628 -6.03 -0.72 2.56
CA SER A 628 -5.77 -0.29 1.18
C SER A 628 -6.14 1.19 1.03
N PRO A 629 -5.20 2.04 0.59
CA PRO A 629 -5.46 2.65 -0.72
C PRO A 629 -4.24 2.73 -1.68
N SER A 630 -4.59 2.45 -2.94
CA SER A 630 -3.94 2.67 -4.26
C SER A 630 -2.57 2.05 -4.55
N GLU A 631 -2.53 1.12 -5.52
CA GLU A 631 -1.37 1.05 -6.42
C GLU A 631 -1.06 2.43 -6.99
N LYS A 632 0.22 2.78 -7.10
CA LYS A 632 0.61 3.98 -7.85
C LYS A 632 0.23 3.79 -9.31
N GLN A 633 -0.61 4.68 -9.81
CA GLN A 633 -1.10 4.65 -11.19
C GLN A 633 0.08 4.83 -12.15
N LYS A 634 0.34 3.87 -13.04
CA LYS A 634 1.33 3.98 -14.13
C LYS A 634 0.66 4.47 -15.41
N TYR A 635 1.43 4.87 -16.41
CA TYR A 635 0.92 4.97 -17.78
C TYR A 635 1.06 3.62 -18.50
N SER A 636 -0.01 3.15 -19.14
CA SER A 636 -0.03 2.00 -20.04
C SER A 636 0.90 2.25 -21.21
N THR A 637 1.75 1.27 -21.50
CA THR A 637 2.53 1.20 -22.74
C THR A 637 1.81 0.41 -23.83
N ASP A 638 0.66 -0.18 -23.50
CA ASP A 638 -0.09 -1.05 -24.39
C ASP A 638 -1.16 -0.29 -25.18
N GLY A 639 -1.28 -0.60 -26.47
CA GLY A 639 -2.33 -0.14 -27.36
C GLY A 639 -1.90 0.93 -28.38
N ASP A 640 -2.82 1.29 -29.26
CA ASP A 640 -2.57 2.25 -30.33
C ASP A 640 -2.39 3.68 -29.81
N PHE A 641 -1.43 4.41 -30.38
CA PHE A 641 -1.06 5.79 -30.04
C PHE A 641 -1.81 6.86 -30.85
N ILE A 642 -2.66 6.46 -31.79
CA ILE A 642 -3.52 7.36 -32.57
C ILE A 642 -4.99 6.98 -32.45
N ASN A 643 -5.88 7.97 -32.56
CA ASN A 643 -7.32 7.80 -32.62
C ASN A 643 -7.83 8.19 -34.02
N PRO A 644 -8.06 7.22 -34.92
CA PRO A 644 -8.56 7.49 -36.26
C PRO A 644 -10.08 7.64 -36.28
N ASP A 645 -10.57 8.61 -37.06
CA ASP A 645 -11.99 8.74 -37.38
C ASP A 645 -12.43 7.68 -38.39
N ALA A 646 -13.73 7.53 -38.65
CA ALA A 646 -14.19 6.66 -39.73
C ALA A 646 -13.65 7.17 -41.09
N PRO A 647 -13.14 6.30 -41.97
CA PRO A 647 -12.76 6.72 -43.32
C PRO A 647 -13.97 7.31 -44.04
N ILE A 648 -13.78 8.48 -44.65
CA ILE A 648 -14.81 9.16 -45.44
C ILE A 648 -14.36 9.09 -46.89
N GLU A 649 -15.30 8.67 -47.74
CA GLU A 649 -15.10 8.76 -49.17
C GLU A 649 -15.20 10.21 -49.61
N THR A 650 -14.13 10.71 -50.20
CA THR A 650 -14.09 12.07 -50.75
C THR A 650 -14.10 11.96 -52.27
N SER A 651 -15.05 12.67 -52.88
CA SER A 651 -15.34 12.66 -54.32
C SER A 651 -14.12 12.85 -55.21
#